data_AF-A0AA35T459-F1
#
_entry.id   AF-A0AA35T459-F1
#
_cell.length_a   1.000
_cell.length_b   1.000
_cell.length_c   1.000
_cell.angle_alpha   90.00
_cell.angle_beta   90.00
_cell.angle_gamma   90.00
#
_symmetry.space_group_name_H-M   'P 1'
#
loop_
_entity.id
_entity.type
_entity.pdbx_description
1 polymer ?
#
loop_
_entity_poly.entity_id
_entity_poly.type
_entity_poly.pdbx_seq_one_letter_code
_entity_poly.pdbx_strand_id
1 'polypeptide(L)'
;MKRSRSDLRAKLEYYDRLLSKTILKYQNPVTGLLPAFLFEDGTAGWAENHAWVRDNVYSVLAVWGLATVYRRGAEGEENREKAYNLEQTVVKLMRSLLMAMMRQAGKVELFKKSRSRTDALHAKYSISTCATVVGDYNWGHLQVDATSLYLLTLAQMIAGGLQIIFTLDEVAFVQNLVFYVERAYHISDYGIWERGDKTNHGETELNATSIGMAKAALEAINELDLFGSRGGPSSIIHVMGDEIAQCNTKLVSLLPRESSSKEVDAGLLTIISYPAFAASTTELCDATRTEVISKLEGRYGCKRFLRDGYQTVKEDPHRLHYEPSELKVFENIECEWPLFFELLLLDALIRGDAPAIKSYREKLESVVIRDGSEGLVTVPELYQVPEDKVSWEYQKPHSQDRVPGHKKQHMWSQSLYILCGLLEEGLLNIGEIDPLNRRLSMAAQPDPLVQIVLLSEDRKMSVALKKRGITAETVHRAEQDPTFPIKILPAHYLPRLYQQLGISSKMGLSGRPMQSVGVIGTSQLYHIHEAVVAFTPQFLDHEAFYICLDNRLLVDLIRTDLAYLKANWKLMGRPTMVLPLTRTMMGEEGTWDKSPVFRLTQALVAGYIAGVRVQVGVMADYLDTASVKQLHFIDPVKAASLLDIPQIDTKITRSSMLGRVGRRSFVKVPVSVVNIW
;
A
#
# COMPACT_ATOMS: atom_id res chain seq x y z
N MET A 1 -2.50 32.29 24.14
CA MET A 1 -3.50 32.02 25.20
C MET A 1 -3.04 30.84 26.04
N LYS A 2 -2.69 31.04 27.32
CA LYS A 2 -2.42 29.93 28.24
C LYS A 2 -3.76 29.31 28.64
N ARG A 3 -4.13 28.16 28.06
CA ARG A 3 -5.31 27.39 28.50
C ARG A 3 -5.11 26.99 29.97
N SER A 4 -6.14 27.16 30.80
CA SER A 4 -6.09 26.70 32.19
C SER A 4 -5.89 25.18 32.22
N ARG A 5 -4.97 24.68 33.05
CA ARG A 5 -4.75 23.23 33.24
C ARG A 5 -6.04 22.50 33.66
N SER A 6 -6.97 23.18 34.32
CA SER A 6 -8.28 22.62 34.71
C SER A 6 -9.20 22.36 33.52
N ASP A 7 -9.17 23.21 32.49
CA ASP A 7 -10.01 23.08 31.28
C ASP A 7 -9.56 21.90 30.41
N LEU A 8 -8.24 21.73 30.27
CA LEU A 8 -7.66 20.58 29.54
C LEU A 8 -7.99 19.25 30.21
N ARG A 9 -7.97 19.20 31.55
CA ARG A 9 -8.32 18.00 32.32
C ARG A 9 -9.78 17.61 32.12
N ALA A 10 -10.70 18.57 32.22
CA ALA A 10 -12.14 18.32 32.04
C ALA A 10 -12.47 17.78 30.63
N LYS A 11 -11.82 18.32 29.60
CA LYS A 11 -11.94 17.83 28.22
C LYS A 11 -11.41 16.42 28.05
N LEU A 12 -10.25 16.12 28.62
CA LEU A 12 -9.68 14.78 28.58
C LEU A 12 -10.59 13.75 29.29
N GLU A 13 -11.13 14.10 30.46
CA GLU A 13 -12.10 13.28 31.18
C GLU A 13 -13.39 13.06 30.38
N TYR A 14 -13.85 14.06 29.61
CA TYR A 14 -14.99 13.91 28.71
C TYR A 14 -14.73 12.85 27.62
N TYR A 15 -13.59 12.94 26.91
CA TYR A 15 -13.25 11.96 25.87
C TYR A 15 -12.98 10.57 26.44
N ASP A 16 -12.37 10.48 27.62
CA ASP A 16 -12.16 9.23 28.36
C ASP A 16 -13.50 8.55 28.68
N ARG A 17 -14.47 9.33 29.20
CA ARG A 17 -15.83 8.85 29.47
C ARG A 17 -16.54 8.43 28.20
N LEU A 18 -16.46 9.23 27.14
CA LEU A 18 -17.10 8.95 25.86
C LEU A 18 -16.54 7.66 25.25
N LEU A 19 -15.22 7.51 25.19
CA LEU A 19 -14.54 6.31 24.70
C LEU A 19 -14.91 5.07 25.53
N SER A 20 -14.90 5.20 26.86
CA SER A 20 -15.22 4.10 27.77
C SER A 20 -16.65 3.61 27.59
N LYS A 21 -17.62 4.53 27.48
CA LYS A 21 -19.04 4.22 27.38
C LYS A 21 -19.49 3.76 25.99
N THR A 22 -18.82 4.24 24.94
CA THR A 22 -19.23 3.95 23.54
C THR A 22 -18.38 2.87 22.88
N ILE A 23 -17.07 2.81 23.08
CA ILE A 23 -16.20 1.84 22.41
C ILE A 23 -15.77 0.72 23.37
N LEU A 24 -15.07 1.06 24.45
CA LEU A 24 -14.40 0.06 25.30
C LEU A 24 -15.37 -0.87 26.03
N LYS A 25 -16.57 -0.37 26.39
CA LYS A 25 -17.63 -1.19 27.00
C LYS A 25 -17.99 -2.43 26.18
N TYR A 26 -17.86 -2.37 24.86
CA TYR A 26 -18.25 -3.45 23.95
C TYR A 26 -17.07 -4.28 23.43
N GLN A 27 -15.86 -3.97 23.89
CA GLN A 27 -14.68 -4.70 23.50
C GLN A 27 -14.64 -6.06 24.18
N ASN A 28 -14.39 -7.11 23.40
CA ASN A 28 -14.35 -8.45 23.94
C ASN A 28 -13.18 -8.62 24.93
N PRO A 29 -13.40 -9.14 26.15
CA PRO A 29 -12.35 -9.22 27.16
C PRO A 29 -11.32 -10.32 26.88
N VAL A 30 -11.54 -11.23 25.93
CA VAL A 30 -10.58 -12.29 25.58
C VAL A 30 -9.76 -11.89 24.35
N THR A 31 -10.42 -11.50 23.27
CA THR A 31 -9.77 -11.19 21.99
C THR A 31 -9.49 -9.69 21.81
N GLY A 32 -10.14 -8.81 22.57
CA GLY A 32 -10.08 -7.38 22.30
C GLY A 32 -10.80 -6.94 21.02
N LEU A 33 -11.47 -7.84 20.29
CA LEU A 33 -12.22 -7.48 19.08
C LEU A 33 -13.52 -6.75 19.43
N LEU A 34 -13.96 -5.90 18.50
CA LEU A 34 -15.15 -5.06 18.57
C LEU A 34 -16.19 -5.50 17.53
N PRO A 35 -17.50 -5.36 17.85
CA PRO A 35 -18.54 -5.37 16.82
C PRO A 35 -18.42 -4.13 15.93
N ALA A 36 -18.93 -4.21 14.69
CA ALA A 36 -18.92 -3.06 13.78
C ALA A 36 -19.92 -1.96 14.19
N PHE A 37 -21.06 -2.34 14.78
CA PHE A 37 -22.14 -1.43 15.14
C PHE A 37 -23.04 -1.99 16.25
N LEU A 38 -23.89 -1.12 16.82
CA LEU A 38 -24.95 -1.45 17.77
C LEU A 38 -26.31 -0.92 17.30
N PHE A 39 -27.37 -1.64 17.67
CA PHE A 39 -28.77 -1.25 17.50
C PHE A 39 -29.24 -0.34 18.65
N GLU A 40 -30.47 0.16 18.51
CA GLU A 40 -31.08 1.10 19.46
C GLU A 40 -31.24 0.55 20.88
N ASP A 41 -31.47 -0.76 21.03
CA ASP A 41 -31.56 -1.45 22.31
C ASP A 41 -30.19 -1.72 22.95
N GLY A 42 -29.10 -1.25 22.34
CA GLY A 42 -27.73 -1.45 22.80
C GLY A 42 -27.18 -2.85 22.52
N THR A 43 -27.93 -3.69 21.79
CA THR A 43 -27.41 -4.97 21.30
C THR A 43 -26.50 -4.72 20.10
N ALA A 44 -25.37 -5.42 20.03
CA ALA A 44 -24.89 -5.82 18.71
C ALA A 44 -25.97 -6.81 18.22
N GLY A 45 -26.57 -6.68 17.05
CA GLY A 45 -27.60 -7.66 16.61
C GLY A 45 -26.96 -8.81 15.85
N TRP A 46 -27.71 -9.80 15.34
CA TRP A 46 -27.31 -11.12 14.74
C TRP A 46 -25.85 -11.34 14.26
N ALA A 47 -25.17 -10.32 13.74
CA ALA A 47 -23.71 -10.17 13.68
C ALA A 47 -23.00 -9.99 15.06
N GLU A 48 -23.62 -10.41 16.17
CA GLU A 48 -23.19 -10.29 17.58
C GLU A 48 -21.79 -10.80 17.85
N ASN A 49 -21.28 -11.62 16.93
CA ASN A 49 -19.99 -12.24 17.01
C ASN A 49 -19.09 -11.92 15.82
N HIS A 50 -19.38 -10.94 14.96
CA HIS A 50 -18.52 -10.66 13.79
C HIS A 50 -17.68 -9.39 13.97
N ALA A 51 -16.37 -9.55 13.81
CA ALA A 51 -15.38 -8.49 13.79
C ALA A 51 -14.85 -8.33 12.36
N TRP A 52 -15.20 -7.24 11.69
CA TRP A 52 -14.59 -6.86 10.42
C TRP A 52 -13.21 -6.27 10.68
N VAL A 53 -12.23 -6.64 9.86
CA VAL A 53 -10.85 -6.13 9.98
C VAL A 53 -10.83 -4.62 9.89
N ARG A 54 -11.46 -4.05 8.85
CA ARG A 54 -11.51 -2.61 8.59
C ARG A 54 -12.10 -1.84 9.77
N ASP A 55 -13.31 -2.22 10.17
CA ASP A 55 -14.05 -1.57 11.26
C ASP A 55 -13.27 -1.61 12.58
N ASN A 56 -12.65 -2.75 12.90
CA ASN A 56 -11.83 -2.88 14.12
C ASN A 56 -10.59 -1.98 14.06
N VAL A 57 -9.89 -1.92 12.92
CA VAL A 57 -8.69 -1.08 12.77
C VAL A 57 -9.05 0.41 12.86
N TYR A 58 -10.14 0.85 12.25
CA TYR A 58 -10.58 2.25 12.41
C TYR A 58 -11.11 2.56 13.81
N SER A 59 -11.84 1.62 14.43
CA SER A 59 -12.42 1.80 15.77
C SER A 59 -11.35 1.96 16.85
N VAL A 60 -10.21 1.30 16.70
CA VAL A 60 -9.13 1.34 17.68
C VAL A 60 -8.29 2.63 17.59
N LEU A 61 -8.43 3.43 16.53
CA LEU A 61 -7.67 4.68 16.35
C LEU A 61 -7.97 5.72 17.44
N ALA A 62 -9.23 5.86 17.88
CA ALA A 62 -9.57 6.74 18.99
C ALA A 62 -8.92 6.30 20.30
N VAL A 63 -8.87 4.99 20.55
CA VAL A 63 -8.22 4.40 21.72
C VAL A 63 -6.72 4.71 21.68
N TRP A 64 -6.07 4.50 20.53
CA TRP A 64 -4.66 4.82 20.34
C TRP A 64 -4.35 6.32 20.44
N GLY A 65 -5.21 7.17 19.87
CA GLY A 65 -5.12 8.62 19.98
C GLY A 65 -5.17 9.07 21.43
N LEU A 66 -6.17 8.62 22.20
CA LEU A 66 -6.31 8.96 23.60
C LEU A 66 -5.15 8.40 24.46
N ALA A 67 -4.71 7.17 24.19
CA ALA A 67 -3.53 6.58 24.82
C ALA A 67 -2.28 7.45 24.64
N THR A 68 -2.09 7.98 23.42
CA THR A 68 -0.98 8.85 23.09
C THR A 68 -1.04 10.19 23.84
N VAL A 69 -2.24 10.77 23.99
CA VAL A 69 -2.45 11.99 24.80
C VAL A 69 -2.08 11.75 26.26
N TYR A 70 -2.54 10.64 26.86
CA TYR A 70 -2.22 10.30 28.25
C TYR A 70 -0.73 10.03 28.45
N ARG A 71 -0.09 9.34 27.50
CA ARG A 71 1.36 9.07 27.52
C ARG A 71 2.19 10.35 27.50
N ARG A 72 1.81 11.35 26.69
CA ARG A 72 2.48 12.65 26.67
C ARG A 72 2.29 13.42 27.99
N GLY A 73 1.13 13.26 28.62
CA GLY A 73 0.77 13.90 29.90
C GLY A 73 1.23 13.15 31.16
N ALA A 74 2.14 12.18 31.06
CA ALA A 74 2.50 11.24 32.12
C ALA A 74 3.32 11.83 33.31
N GLU A 75 3.15 13.11 33.63
CA GLU A 75 3.75 13.73 34.84
C GLU A 75 3.13 13.19 36.15
N GLY A 76 2.08 12.36 36.10
CA GLY A 76 1.44 11.72 37.26
C GLY A 76 1.09 10.25 37.03
N GLU A 77 1.02 9.47 38.12
CA GLU A 77 0.80 8.01 38.09
C GLU A 77 -0.52 7.61 37.40
N GLU A 78 -1.61 8.36 37.62
CA GLU A 78 -2.93 8.11 37.02
C GLU A 78 -2.88 8.15 35.49
N ASN A 79 -2.24 9.17 34.90
CA ASN A 79 -2.12 9.30 33.44
C ASN A 79 -1.27 8.18 32.85
N ARG A 80 -0.22 7.75 33.56
CA ARG A 80 0.63 6.63 33.14
C ARG A 80 -0.13 5.30 33.14
N GLU A 81 -0.94 5.06 34.16
CA GLU A 81 -1.79 3.87 34.25
C GLU A 81 -2.83 3.86 33.12
N LYS A 82 -3.54 4.97 32.90
CA LYS A 82 -4.51 5.10 31.81
C LYS A 82 -3.87 4.90 30.45
N ALA A 83 -2.72 5.53 30.20
CA ALA A 83 -1.96 5.34 28.96
C ALA A 83 -1.67 3.85 28.74
N TYR A 84 -1.07 3.18 29.72
CA TYR A 84 -0.72 1.77 29.61
C TYR A 84 -1.94 0.88 29.32
N ASN A 85 -3.05 1.07 30.05
CA ASN A 85 -4.27 0.29 29.87
C ASN A 85 -4.87 0.46 28.47
N LEU A 86 -4.89 1.69 27.95
CA LEU A 86 -5.37 1.97 26.59
C LEU A 86 -4.42 1.42 25.52
N GLU A 87 -3.10 1.54 25.71
CA GLU A 87 -2.12 0.94 24.80
C GLU A 87 -2.24 -0.58 24.73
N GLN A 88 -2.37 -1.26 25.88
CA GLN A 88 -2.55 -2.72 25.91
C GLN A 88 -3.88 -3.14 25.27
N THR A 89 -4.91 -2.31 25.41
CA THR A 89 -6.18 -2.49 24.71
C THR A 89 -6.01 -2.47 23.19
N VAL A 90 -5.25 -1.49 22.67
CA VAL A 90 -4.93 -1.38 21.24
C VAL A 90 -4.13 -2.59 20.77
N VAL A 91 -3.07 -2.94 21.51
CA VAL A 91 -2.19 -4.08 21.20
C VAL A 91 -3.00 -5.37 21.13
N LYS A 92 -3.90 -5.61 22.08
CA LYS A 92 -4.72 -6.82 22.14
C LYS A 92 -5.60 -6.98 20.89
N LEU A 93 -6.33 -5.92 20.51
CA LEU A 93 -7.18 -5.93 19.31
C LEU A 93 -6.36 -6.21 18.05
N MET A 94 -5.27 -5.47 17.83
CA MET A 94 -4.42 -5.63 16.65
C MET A 94 -3.79 -7.03 16.59
N ARG A 95 -3.36 -7.57 17.73
CA ARG A 95 -2.83 -8.94 17.82
C ARG A 95 -3.90 -9.99 17.54
N SER A 96 -5.15 -9.79 17.97
CA SER A 96 -6.21 -10.73 17.65
C SER A 96 -6.60 -10.74 16.18
N LEU A 97 -6.52 -9.60 15.48
CA LEU A 97 -6.61 -9.56 14.02
C LEU A 97 -5.45 -10.31 13.36
N LEU A 98 -4.21 -10.10 13.84
CA LEU A 98 -3.04 -10.86 13.38
C LEU A 98 -3.24 -12.36 13.53
N MET A 99 -3.67 -12.80 14.72
CA MET A 99 -3.92 -14.21 15.02
C MET A 99 -5.00 -14.80 14.11
N ALA A 100 -6.08 -14.05 13.84
CA ALA A 100 -7.15 -14.48 12.93
C ALA A 100 -6.62 -14.67 11.50
N MET A 101 -5.77 -13.77 11.01
CA MET A 101 -5.14 -13.89 9.70
C MET A 101 -4.08 -15.02 9.66
N MET A 102 -3.27 -15.17 10.71
CA MET A 102 -2.25 -16.23 10.82
C MET A 102 -2.85 -17.63 10.79
N ARG A 103 -4.05 -17.82 11.36
CA ARG A 103 -4.79 -19.08 11.24
C ARG A 103 -5.13 -19.46 9.80
N GLN A 104 -5.10 -18.51 8.88
CA GLN A 104 -5.31 -18.69 7.45
C GLN A 104 -3.99 -18.60 6.65
N ALA A 105 -2.83 -18.88 7.25
CA ALA A 105 -1.53 -18.83 6.56
C ALA A 105 -1.49 -19.66 5.26
N GLY A 106 -2.17 -20.81 5.23
CA GLY A 106 -2.29 -21.62 4.01
C GLY A 106 -2.98 -20.89 2.86
N LYS A 107 -3.96 -20.03 3.14
CA LYS A 107 -4.61 -19.19 2.14
C LYS A 107 -3.67 -18.11 1.59
N VAL A 108 -2.93 -17.45 2.49
CA VAL A 108 -1.92 -16.46 2.09
C VAL A 108 -0.87 -17.09 1.15
N GLU A 109 -0.43 -18.31 1.45
CA GLU A 109 0.50 -19.06 0.60
C GLU A 109 -0.06 -19.32 -0.80
N LEU A 110 -1.33 -19.74 -0.90
CA LEU A 110 -2.00 -19.99 -2.18
C LEU A 110 -2.24 -18.69 -2.96
N PHE A 111 -2.73 -17.64 -2.28
CA PHE A 111 -3.11 -16.37 -2.89
C PHE A 111 -1.94 -15.67 -3.58
N LYS A 112 -0.72 -15.77 -3.04
CA LYS A 112 0.50 -15.25 -3.68
C LYS A 112 0.68 -15.70 -5.13
N LYS A 113 0.13 -16.87 -5.49
CA LYS A 113 0.18 -17.45 -6.84
C LYS A 113 -1.15 -17.28 -7.58
N SER A 114 -2.26 -17.64 -6.95
CA SER A 114 -3.57 -17.69 -7.62
C SER A 114 -4.21 -16.33 -7.82
N ARG A 115 -4.09 -15.44 -6.82
CA ARG A 115 -4.81 -14.15 -6.73
C ARG A 115 -6.32 -14.31 -6.89
N SER A 116 -6.83 -15.50 -6.57
CA SER A 116 -8.23 -15.87 -6.70
C SER A 116 -9.03 -15.43 -5.48
N ARG A 117 -10.30 -15.06 -5.69
CA ARG A 117 -11.25 -14.79 -4.60
C ARG A 117 -11.41 -15.95 -3.61
N THR A 118 -11.20 -17.18 -4.05
CA THR A 118 -11.32 -18.39 -3.20
C THR A 118 -10.19 -18.54 -2.21
N ASP A 119 -9.00 -18.04 -2.55
CA ASP A 119 -7.81 -18.17 -1.71
C ASP A 119 -7.58 -16.91 -0.86
N ALA A 120 -8.52 -15.96 -0.90
CA ALA A 120 -8.41 -14.71 -0.17
C ALA A 120 -8.59 -14.92 1.35
N LEU A 121 -7.93 -14.07 2.13
CA LEU A 121 -8.21 -13.96 3.56
C LEU A 121 -9.66 -13.54 3.80
N HIS A 122 -10.26 -14.05 4.86
CA HIS A 122 -11.57 -13.57 5.28
C HIS A 122 -11.51 -12.12 5.77
N ALA A 123 -12.46 -11.31 5.33
CA ALA A 123 -12.64 -9.93 5.79
C ALA A 123 -13.16 -9.78 7.23
N LYS A 124 -13.80 -10.84 7.77
CA LYS A 124 -14.48 -10.81 9.08
C LYS A 124 -14.31 -12.12 9.85
N TYR A 125 -14.27 -12.00 11.18
CA TYR A 125 -13.96 -13.09 12.11
C TYR A 125 -14.89 -13.15 13.30
N SER A 126 -14.85 -14.25 14.04
CA SER A 126 -15.55 -14.38 15.31
C SER A 126 -14.92 -13.46 16.36
N ILE A 127 -15.71 -12.55 16.94
CA ILE A 127 -15.30 -11.68 18.05
C ILE A 127 -14.78 -12.53 19.21
N SER A 128 -15.44 -13.63 19.56
CA SER A 128 -15.09 -14.45 20.71
C SER A 128 -13.92 -15.41 20.47
N THR A 129 -13.70 -15.87 19.23
CA THR A 129 -12.76 -16.98 18.96
C THR A 129 -11.69 -16.68 17.92
N CYS A 130 -11.75 -15.55 17.20
CA CYS A 130 -10.91 -15.25 16.03
C CYS A 130 -11.04 -16.27 14.87
N ALA A 131 -12.08 -17.11 14.86
CA ALA A 131 -12.32 -18.08 13.80
C ALA A 131 -13.05 -17.46 12.60
N THR A 132 -13.03 -18.14 11.46
CA THR A 132 -13.86 -17.81 10.29
C THR A 132 -15.34 -17.99 10.63
N VAL A 133 -16.19 -17.07 10.20
CA VAL A 133 -17.63 -17.05 10.58
C VAL A 133 -18.59 -17.36 9.42
N VAL A 134 -18.10 -17.29 8.19
CA VAL A 134 -18.85 -17.61 6.97
C VAL A 134 -17.95 -18.40 6.02
N GLY A 135 -18.53 -19.14 5.08
CA GLY A 135 -17.75 -19.91 4.10
C GLY A 135 -17.15 -19.04 3.00
N ASP A 136 -16.13 -19.56 2.31
CA ASP A 136 -15.34 -18.83 1.30
C ASP A 136 -16.14 -18.23 0.15
N TYR A 137 -17.30 -18.82 -0.19
CA TYR A 137 -18.18 -18.39 -1.27
C TYR A 137 -19.38 -17.56 -0.80
N ASN A 138 -19.53 -17.39 0.52
CA ASN A 138 -20.74 -16.78 1.11
C ASN A 138 -20.55 -15.29 1.40
N TRP A 139 -19.39 -14.71 1.05
CA TRP A 139 -19.08 -13.30 1.32
C TRP A 139 -18.02 -12.75 0.37
N GLY A 140 -18.04 -11.43 0.16
CA GLY A 140 -17.01 -10.68 -0.56
C GLY A 140 -15.71 -10.56 0.25
N HIS A 141 -15.02 -11.67 0.48
CA HIS A 141 -13.84 -11.74 1.37
C HIS A 141 -12.59 -11.07 0.79
N LEU A 142 -12.40 -11.12 -0.53
CA LEU A 142 -11.25 -10.49 -1.17
C LEU A 142 -11.36 -8.97 -1.05
N GLN A 143 -10.75 -8.43 0.01
CA GLN A 143 -10.70 -7.01 0.37
C GLN A 143 -9.24 -6.62 0.61
N VAL A 144 -8.61 -6.08 -0.43
CA VAL A 144 -7.20 -5.69 -0.38
C VAL A 144 -7.05 -4.43 0.47
N ASP A 145 -8.05 -3.53 0.47
CA ASP A 145 -8.13 -2.35 1.32
C ASP A 145 -8.00 -2.71 2.81
N ALA A 146 -8.76 -3.70 3.30
CA ALA A 146 -8.81 -4.03 4.72
C ALA A 146 -7.47 -4.59 5.25
N THR A 147 -6.83 -5.47 4.46
CA THR A 147 -5.51 -6.02 4.80
C THR A 147 -4.44 -4.92 4.74
N SER A 148 -4.54 -4.03 3.74
CA SER A 148 -3.61 -2.91 3.59
C SER A 148 -3.76 -1.89 4.71
N LEU A 149 -4.99 -1.57 5.13
CA LEU A 149 -5.25 -0.69 6.27
C LEU A 149 -4.66 -1.27 7.55
N TYR A 150 -4.81 -2.58 7.78
CA TYR A 150 -4.17 -3.24 8.92
C TYR A 150 -2.64 -3.06 8.89
N LEU A 151 -1.98 -3.29 7.74
CA LEU A 151 -0.53 -3.12 7.60
C LEU A 151 -0.08 -1.66 7.80
N LEU A 152 -0.83 -0.70 7.23
CA LEU A 152 -0.57 0.72 7.38
C LEU A 152 -0.68 1.15 8.86
N THR A 153 -1.77 0.77 9.53
CA THR A 153 -1.99 1.12 10.94
C THR A 153 -1.00 0.41 11.86
N LEU A 154 -0.67 -0.85 11.58
CA LEU A 154 0.39 -1.59 12.28
C LEU A 154 1.72 -0.82 12.21
N ALA A 155 2.11 -0.37 11.02
CA ALA A 155 3.34 0.39 10.82
C ALA A 155 3.33 1.71 11.61
N GLN A 156 2.24 2.47 11.54
CA GLN A 156 2.09 3.72 12.29
C GLN A 156 2.11 3.50 13.82
N MET A 157 1.45 2.45 14.32
CA MET A 157 1.43 2.14 15.76
C MET A 157 2.80 1.70 16.29
N ILE A 158 3.54 0.88 15.52
CA ILE A 158 4.90 0.47 15.88
C ILE A 158 5.85 1.67 15.87
N ALA A 159 5.79 2.51 14.84
CA ALA A 159 6.55 3.77 14.80
C ALA A 159 6.14 4.72 15.95
N GLY A 160 4.88 4.67 16.36
CA GLY A 160 4.33 5.37 17.54
C GLY A 160 4.69 4.73 18.89
N GLY A 161 5.52 3.69 18.91
CA GLY A 161 6.08 3.07 20.11
C GLY A 161 5.32 1.87 20.66
N LEU A 162 4.25 1.40 20.00
CA LEU A 162 3.54 0.19 20.43
C LEU A 162 4.27 -1.08 20.01
N GLN A 163 4.40 -2.03 20.93
CA GLN A 163 4.92 -3.35 20.62
C GLN A 163 3.74 -4.29 20.29
N ILE A 164 3.52 -4.57 19.01
CA ILE A 164 2.41 -5.42 18.54
C ILE A 164 2.91 -6.79 18.08
N ILE A 165 4.10 -6.87 17.46
CA ILE A 165 4.70 -8.10 16.94
C ILE A 165 5.76 -8.60 17.93
N PHE A 166 5.74 -9.90 18.24
CA PHE A 166 6.52 -10.51 19.33
C PHE A 166 7.46 -11.63 18.87
N THR A 167 7.22 -12.27 17.73
CA THR A 167 8.06 -13.40 17.27
C THR A 167 8.46 -13.27 15.81
N LEU A 168 9.59 -13.87 15.42
CA LEU A 168 10.05 -13.90 14.03
C LEU A 168 9.07 -14.65 13.10
N ASP A 169 8.32 -15.61 13.63
CA ASP A 169 7.22 -16.24 12.89
C ASP A 169 6.11 -15.22 12.54
N GLU A 170 5.78 -14.30 13.45
CA GLU A 170 4.81 -13.23 13.19
C GLU A 170 5.39 -12.23 12.17
N VAL A 171 6.69 -11.90 12.26
CA VAL A 171 7.39 -11.09 11.24
C VAL A 171 7.30 -11.73 9.86
N ALA A 172 7.60 -13.03 9.76
CA ALA A 172 7.52 -13.76 8.50
C ALA A 172 6.08 -13.76 7.95
N PHE A 173 5.06 -13.88 8.81
CA PHE A 173 3.68 -13.77 8.38
C PHE A 173 3.35 -12.37 7.84
N VAL A 174 3.73 -11.29 8.54
CA VAL A 174 3.52 -9.91 8.08
C VAL A 174 4.25 -9.66 6.75
N GLN A 175 5.45 -10.20 6.57
CA GLN A 175 6.17 -10.14 5.29
C GLN A 175 5.42 -10.86 4.16
N ASN A 176 4.67 -11.93 4.45
CA ASN A 176 3.80 -12.58 3.47
C ASN A 176 2.50 -11.80 3.21
N LEU A 177 1.99 -11.05 4.19
CA LEU A 177 0.90 -10.10 3.95
C LEU A 177 1.33 -8.96 3.01
N VAL A 178 2.60 -8.53 3.07
CA VAL A 178 3.16 -7.62 2.06
C VAL A 178 3.07 -8.24 0.66
N PHE A 179 3.48 -9.51 0.48
CA PHE A 179 3.36 -10.19 -0.81
C PHE A 179 1.90 -10.40 -1.25
N TYR A 180 0.98 -10.50 -0.29
CA TYR A 180 -0.46 -10.59 -0.55
C TYR A 180 -1.00 -9.29 -1.16
N VAL A 181 -0.53 -8.12 -0.72
CA VAL A 181 -1.02 -6.80 -1.19
C VAL A 181 -0.13 -6.11 -2.22
N GLU A 182 1.14 -6.53 -2.41
CA GLU A 182 2.12 -5.81 -3.25
C GLU A 182 1.65 -5.60 -4.70
N ARG A 183 0.78 -6.48 -5.21
CA ARG A 183 0.22 -6.43 -6.57
C ARG A 183 -1.21 -5.89 -6.66
N ALA A 184 -1.65 -5.08 -5.71
CA ALA A 184 -3.00 -4.51 -5.69
C ALA A 184 -3.43 -3.88 -7.02
N TYR A 185 -2.50 -3.28 -7.78
CA TYR A 185 -2.75 -2.69 -9.10
C TYR A 185 -3.25 -3.69 -10.17
N HIS A 186 -3.11 -4.99 -9.94
CA HIS A 186 -3.56 -6.10 -10.81
C HIS A 186 -4.58 -7.03 -10.13
N ILE A 187 -5.00 -6.76 -8.91
CA ILE A 187 -5.93 -7.61 -8.15
C ILE A 187 -7.28 -6.92 -8.11
N SER A 188 -8.24 -7.42 -8.89
CA SER A 188 -9.65 -7.03 -8.75
C SER A 188 -10.18 -7.58 -7.43
N ASP A 189 -10.83 -6.74 -6.63
CA ASP A 189 -11.34 -7.10 -5.31
C ASP A 189 -12.79 -6.62 -5.10
N TYR A 190 -13.35 -6.87 -3.92
CA TYR A 190 -14.70 -6.43 -3.57
C TYR A 190 -14.77 -4.98 -3.06
N GLY A 191 -13.63 -4.31 -2.96
CA GLY A 191 -13.50 -2.93 -2.48
C GLY A 191 -13.97 -2.74 -1.04
N ILE A 192 -13.90 -1.48 -0.60
CA ILE A 192 -14.24 -1.07 0.78
C ILE A 192 -15.71 -1.32 1.17
N TRP A 193 -16.58 -1.51 0.19
CA TRP A 193 -18.01 -1.76 0.39
C TRP A 193 -18.43 -3.22 0.21
N GLU A 194 -17.47 -4.12 0.00
CA GLU A 194 -17.69 -5.57 -0.07
C GLU A 194 -18.58 -6.02 -1.24
N ARG A 195 -18.68 -5.19 -2.29
CA ARG A 195 -19.60 -5.34 -3.43
C ARG A 195 -18.91 -5.57 -4.77
N GLY A 196 -17.64 -5.24 -4.88
CA GLY A 196 -16.87 -5.34 -6.11
C GLY A 196 -17.31 -4.27 -7.08
N ASP A 197 -17.97 -4.64 -8.16
CA ASP A 197 -18.49 -3.69 -9.13
C ASP A 197 -19.75 -2.92 -8.62
N LYS A 198 -20.13 -1.86 -9.34
CA LYS A 198 -21.30 -1.02 -8.99
C LYS A 198 -22.61 -1.79 -8.97
N THR A 199 -22.77 -2.82 -9.81
CA THR A 199 -24.02 -3.58 -9.90
C THR A 199 -24.15 -4.66 -8.82
N ASN A 200 -23.09 -4.94 -8.04
CA ASN A 200 -23.11 -5.89 -6.93
C ASN A 200 -23.68 -7.27 -7.32
N HIS A 201 -23.16 -7.87 -8.39
CA HIS A 201 -23.54 -9.21 -8.84
C HIS A 201 -22.49 -10.28 -8.49
N GLY A 202 -21.61 -9.98 -7.53
CA GLY A 202 -20.59 -10.90 -7.02
C GLY A 202 -19.26 -10.85 -7.80
N GLU A 203 -19.11 -9.91 -8.72
CA GLU A 203 -17.91 -9.73 -9.53
C GLU A 203 -16.97 -8.68 -8.94
N THR A 204 -15.67 -8.99 -8.96
CA THR A 204 -14.61 -8.14 -8.43
C THR A 204 -14.18 -7.08 -9.44
N GLU A 205 -13.67 -5.95 -8.96
CA GLU A 205 -13.19 -4.87 -9.81
C GLU A 205 -11.89 -4.25 -9.26
N LEU A 206 -11.11 -3.59 -10.12
CA LEU A 206 -9.99 -2.78 -9.65
C LEU A 206 -10.51 -1.50 -9.01
N ASN A 207 -10.41 -1.43 -7.68
CA ASN A 207 -10.85 -0.33 -6.84
C ASN A 207 -9.68 0.59 -6.47
N ALA A 208 -9.81 1.90 -6.71
CA ALA A 208 -8.79 2.88 -6.41
C ALA A 208 -8.54 3.00 -4.90
N THR A 209 -9.58 2.87 -4.06
CA THR A 209 -9.45 2.78 -2.60
C THR A 209 -8.49 1.67 -2.17
N SER A 210 -8.65 0.46 -2.71
CA SER A 210 -7.77 -0.69 -2.42
C SER A 210 -6.34 -0.46 -2.87
N ILE A 211 -6.13 0.07 -4.08
CA ILE A 211 -4.79 0.35 -4.63
C ILE A 211 -4.10 1.45 -3.83
N GLY A 212 -4.81 2.52 -3.49
CA GLY A 212 -4.29 3.64 -2.71
C GLY A 212 -3.91 3.22 -1.29
N MET A 213 -4.75 2.42 -0.64
CA MET A 213 -4.46 1.89 0.69
C MET A 213 -3.26 0.93 0.66
N ALA A 214 -3.18 0.05 -0.34
CA ALA A 214 -2.04 -0.86 -0.53
C ALA A 214 -0.74 -0.10 -0.76
N LYS A 215 -0.74 0.90 -1.66
CA LYS A 215 0.42 1.79 -1.87
C LYS A 215 0.89 2.39 -0.56
N ALA A 216 -0.05 2.93 0.22
CA ALA A 216 0.28 3.56 1.50
C ALA A 216 0.85 2.58 2.52
N ALA A 217 0.28 1.38 2.62
CA ALA A 217 0.78 0.33 3.48
C ALA A 217 2.20 -0.11 3.11
N LEU A 218 2.45 -0.31 1.82
CA LEU A 218 3.74 -0.72 1.27
C LEU A 218 4.82 0.34 1.53
N GLU A 219 4.52 1.61 1.29
CA GLU A 219 5.42 2.72 1.61
C GLU A 219 5.68 2.85 3.12
N ALA A 220 4.66 2.62 3.97
CA ALA A 220 4.77 2.77 5.42
C ALA A 220 5.57 1.66 6.10
N ILE A 221 5.41 0.42 5.64
CA ILE A 221 6.01 -0.75 6.28
C ILE A 221 7.42 -1.06 5.75
N ASN A 222 7.80 -0.50 4.59
CA ASN A 222 9.11 -0.74 4.00
C ASN A 222 10.23 -0.25 4.92
N GLU A 223 11.19 -1.13 5.20
CA GLU A 223 12.34 -0.89 6.08
C GLU A 223 11.97 -0.61 7.55
N LEU A 224 10.73 -0.90 7.94
CA LEU A 224 10.30 -0.82 9.32
C LEU A 224 10.70 -2.07 10.10
N ASP A 225 11.29 -1.87 11.28
CA ASP A 225 11.52 -2.93 12.26
C ASP A 225 10.24 -3.21 13.07
N LEU A 226 9.66 -4.41 12.91
CA LEU A 226 8.41 -4.77 13.57
C LEU A 226 8.53 -4.97 15.09
N PHE A 227 9.75 -5.13 15.63
CA PHE A 227 9.98 -5.13 17.07
C PHE A 227 10.26 -3.72 17.63
N GLY A 228 10.14 -2.69 16.78
CA GLY A 228 10.43 -1.31 17.14
C GLY A 228 11.87 -1.13 17.58
N SER A 229 12.11 -0.38 18.65
CA SER A 229 13.46 -0.10 19.16
C SER A 229 14.20 -1.31 19.74
N ARG A 230 13.55 -2.47 19.85
CA ARG A 230 14.12 -3.70 20.44
C ARG A 230 14.54 -4.72 19.38
N GLY A 231 14.29 -4.44 18.10
CA GLY A 231 14.53 -5.37 17.03
C GLY A 231 15.94 -5.36 16.47
N GLY A 232 16.08 -6.01 15.32
CA GLY A 232 17.31 -6.07 14.55
C GLY A 232 17.02 -6.45 13.10
N PRO A 233 18.06 -6.73 12.31
CA PRO A 233 17.90 -6.96 10.88
C PRO A 233 16.91 -8.06 10.47
N SER A 234 16.67 -9.04 11.33
CA SER A 234 15.73 -10.14 11.09
C SER A 234 14.25 -9.75 11.24
N SER A 235 13.94 -8.62 11.89
CA SER A 235 12.57 -8.12 12.10
C SER A 235 12.18 -6.97 11.16
N ILE A 236 13.06 -6.62 10.22
CA ILE A 236 12.83 -5.58 9.21
C ILE A 236 11.99 -6.15 8.06
N ILE A 237 10.95 -5.41 7.66
CA ILE A 237 10.13 -5.73 6.50
C ILE A 237 10.74 -5.09 5.25
N HIS A 238 10.75 -5.85 4.15
CA HIS A 238 11.25 -5.37 2.87
C HIS A 238 10.15 -5.37 1.81
N VAL A 239 10.05 -4.25 1.10
CA VAL A 239 9.16 -4.06 -0.05
C VAL A 239 10.00 -3.73 -1.28
N MET A 240 9.54 -4.10 -2.47
CA MET A 240 10.16 -3.64 -3.72
C MET A 240 9.60 -2.30 -4.16
N GLY A 241 10.50 -1.37 -4.50
CA GLY A 241 10.12 -0.05 -5.01
C GLY A 241 9.33 -0.12 -6.32
N ASP A 242 9.58 -1.13 -7.16
CA ASP A 242 8.84 -1.33 -8.41
C ASP A 242 7.34 -1.53 -8.17
N GLU A 243 6.94 -2.31 -7.15
CA GLU A 243 5.53 -2.57 -6.84
C GLU A 243 4.81 -1.31 -6.35
N ILE A 244 5.50 -0.49 -5.55
CA ILE A 244 4.98 0.81 -5.09
C ILE A 244 4.78 1.75 -6.29
N ALA A 245 5.75 1.80 -7.21
CA ALA A 245 5.68 2.63 -8.41
C ALA A 245 4.51 2.20 -9.32
N GLN A 246 4.28 0.90 -9.51
CA GLN A 246 3.15 0.40 -10.28
C GLN A 246 1.79 0.74 -9.63
N CYS A 247 1.68 0.57 -8.31
CA CYS A 247 0.50 1.02 -7.56
C CYS A 247 0.25 2.52 -7.77
N ASN A 248 1.31 3.34 -7.73
CA ASN A 248 1.21 4.77 -7.95
C ASN A 248 0.74 5.11 -9.37
N THR A 249 1.36 4.54 -10.41
CA THR A 249 0.97 4.77 -11.80
C THR A 249 -0.49 4.41 -12.03
N LYS A 250 -0.92 3.25 -11.51
CA LYS A 250 -2.31 2.83 -11.65
C LYS A 250 -3.27 3.75 -10.89
N LEU A 251 -2.94 4.15 -9.67
CA LEU A 251 -3.76 5.04 -8.86
C LEU A 251 -3.96 6.41 -9.55
N VAL A 252 -2.88 7.02 -10.05
CA VAL A 252 -2.94 8.31 -10.77
C VAL A 252 -3.82 8.20 -12.02
N SER A 253 -3.83 7.04 -12.70
CA SER A 253 -4.68 6.82 -13.87
C SER A 253 -6.17 6.63 -13.54
N LEU A 254 -6.50 6.25 -12.30
CA LEU A 254 -7.87 6.01 -11.85
C LEU A 254 -8.48 7.30 -11.28
N LEU A 255 -7.80 7.96 -10.35
CA LEU A 255 -8.33 9.14 -9.67
C LEU A 255 -8.73 10.25 -10.67
N PRO A 256 -9.88 10.93 -10.47
CA PRO A 256 -10.76 10.89 -9.29
C PRO A 256 -11.81 9.76 -9.30
N ARG A 257 -11.74 8.83 -10.26
CA ARG A 257 -12.66 7.69 -10.36
C ARG A 257 -12.26 6.58 -9.39
N GLU A 258 -13.25 5.86 -8.86
CA GLU A 258 -13.01 4.70 -8.01
C GLU A 258 -12.68 3.44 -8.82
N SER A 259 -13.48 3.13 -9.82
CA SER A 259 -13.31 1.90 -10.61
C SER A 259 -13.91 2.07 -12.02
N SER A 260 -13.86 1.07 -12.89
CA SER A 260 -14.43 1.22 -14.24
C SER A 260 -15.94 1.49 -14.23
N SER A 261 -16.65 0.91 -13.25
CA SER A 261 -18.10 1.02 -13.06
C SER A 261 -18.53 2.15 -12.10
N LYS A 262 -17.67 2.55 -11.15
CA LYS A 262 -17.98 3.61 -10.18
C LYS A 262 -17.29 4.91 -10.56
N GLU A 263 -18.08 5.90 -10.98
CA GLU A 263 -17.59 7.18 -11.47
C GLU A 263 -16.89 8.01 -10.38
N VAL A 264 -17.31 7.85 -9.13
CA VAL A 264 -16.74 8.45 -7.92
C VAL A 264 -17.21 7.64 -6.70
N ASP A 265 -16.41 7.60 -5.64
CA ASP A 265 -16.74 6.94 -4.36
C ASP A 265 -16.21 7.78 -3.19
N ALA A 266 -16.99 7.91 -2.12
CA ALA A 266 -16.62 8.69 -0.95
C ALA A 266 -15.49 8.02 -0.13
N GLY A 267 -15.29 6.71 -0.28
CA GLY A 267 -14.15 5.97 0.26
C GLY A 267 -12.80 6.52 -0.22
N LEU A 268 -12.76 7.21 -1.36
CA LEU A 268 -11.55 7.88 -1.89
C LEU A 268 -10.96 8.89 -0.88
N LEU A 269 -11.78 9.45 0.02
CA LEU A 269 -11.32 10.35 1.09
C LEU A 269 -10.26 9.69 1.99
N THR A 270 -10.37 8.37 2.21
CA THR A 270 -9.45 7.60 3.06
C THR A 270 -8.04 7.47 2.45
N ILE A 271 -7.92 7.66 1.13
CA ILE A 271 -6.64 7.51 0.41
C ILE A 271 -6.03 8.84 -0.01
N ILE A 272 -6.82 9.89 -0.26
CA ILE A 272 -6.28 11.23 -0.55
C ILE A 272 -5.89 11.99 0.72
N SER A 273 -6.43 11.57 1.87
CA SER A 273 -6.19 12.17 3.18
C SER A 273 -5.86 11.08 4.21
N TYR A 274 -6.11 11.35 5.50
CA TYR A 274 -5.90 10.37 6.56
C TYR A 274 -6.82 9.14 6.38
N PRO A 275 -6.29 7.91 6.56
CA PRO A 275 -4.95 7.58 7.05
C PRO A 275 -3.86 7.41 5.98
N ALA A 276 -4.22 7.29 4.69
CA ALA A 276 -3.28 6.75 3.70
C ALA A 276 -2.35 7.79 3.07
N PHE A 277 -2.82 9.01 2.77
CA PHE A 277 -2.05 10.04 2.04
C PHE A 277 -1.33 9.46 0.80
N ALA A 278 -2.08 8.70 0.00
CA ALA A 278 -1.57 7.88 -1.10
C ALA A 278 -1.51 8.63 -2.43
N ALA A 279 -2.27 9.71 -2.61
CA ALA A 279 -2.21 10.51 -3.83
C ALA A 279 -0.85 11.23 -3.96
N SER A 280 -0.41 11.47 -5.20
CA SER A 280 0.96 11.94 -5.47
C SER A 280 1.10 13.45 -5.58
N THR A 281 0.00 14.18 -5.78
CA THR A 281 0.01 15.63 -5.90
C THR A 281 -1.22 16.25 -5.26
N THR A 282 -1.07 17.50 -4.80
CA THR A 282 -2.16 18.26 -4.19
C THR A 282 -3.30 18.50 -5.16
N GLU A 283 -3.01 18.75 -6.44
CA GLU A 283 -4.04 18.99 -7.48
C GLU A 283 -4.94 17.76 -7.67
N LEU A 284 -4.36 16.55 -7.61
CA LEU A 284 -5.13 15.31 -7.72
C LEU A 284 -6.00 15.07 -6.48
N CYS A 285 -5.48 15.39 -5.28
CA CYS A 285 -6.25 15.36 -4.05
C CYS A 285 -7.44 16.33 -4.12
N ASP A 286 -7.19 17.56 -4.58
CA ASP A 286 -8.21 18.61 -4.67
C ASP A 286 -9.28 18.29 -5.71
N ALA A 287 -8.88 17.79 -6.88
CA ALA A 287 -9.81 17.32 -7.89
C ALA A 287 -10.68 16.17 -7.37
N THR A 288 -10.06 15.17 -6.72
CA THR A 288 -10.79 14.02 -6.16
C THR A 288 -11.77 14.43 -5.06
N ARG A 289 -11.33 15.27 -4.12
CA ARG A 289 -12.19 15.80 -3.06
C ARG A 289 -13.37 16.59 -3.62
N THR A 290 -13.12 17.44 -4.62
CA THR A 290 -14.17 18.23 -5.27
C THR A 290 -15.19 17.35 -5.97
N GLU A 291 -14.76 16.29 -6.65
CA GLU A 291 -15.67 15.31 -7.27
C GLU A 291 -16.51 14.56 -6.23
N VAL A 292 -15.91 14.13 -5.11
CA VAL A 292 -16.64 13.50 -4.01
C VAL A 292 -17.68 14.45 -3.43
N ILE A 293 -17.28 15.67 -3.06
CA ILE A 293 -18.17 16.67 -2.45
C ILE A 293 -19.32 17.01 -3.42
N SER A 294 -19.01 17.34 -4.67
CA SER A 294 -20.01 17.83 -5.63
C SER A 294 -21.07 16.78 -6.00
N LYS A 295 -20.72 15.49 -6.00
CA LYS A 295 -21.63 14.42 -6.43
C LYS A 295 -22.26 13.64 -5.29
N LEU A 296 -21.56 13.53 -4.16
CA LEU A 296 -21.94 12.61 -3.08
C LEU A 296 -22.35 13.30 -1.80
N GLU A 297 -21.94 14.56 -1.53
CA GLU A 297 -22.33 15.27 -0.32
C GLU A 297 -23.84 15.58 -0.29
N GLY A 298 -24.48 15.22 0.81
CA GLY A 298 -25.88 15.49 1.12
C GLY A 298 -26.03 16.27 2.44
N ARG A 299 -27.24 16.29 3.00
CA ARG A 299 -27.54 17.04 4.24
C ARG A 299 -27.07 16.31 5.50
N TYR A 300 -26.97 14.99 5.43
CA TYR A 300 -26.70 14.11 6.57
C TYR A 300 -25.35 13.39 6.50
N GLY A 301 -24.59 13.59 5.41
CA GLY A 301 -23.31 12.94 5.16
C GLY A 301 -23.03 12.86 3.67
N CYS A 302 -22.17 11.93 3.24
CA CYS A 302 -22.02 11.61 1.82
C CYS A 302 -22.67 10.25 1.49
N LYS A 303 -23.17 10.11 0.27
CA LYS A 303 -23.46 8.80 -0.33
C LYS A 303 -22.14 8.04 -0.50
N ARG A 304 -22.17 6.70 -0.41
CA ARG A 304 -20.95 5.90 -0.67
C ARG A 304 -20.49 6.05 -2.12
N PHE A 305 -21.40 5.79 -3.05
CA PHE A 305 -21.27 6.06 -4.48
C PHE A 305 -22.68 6.28 -5.08
N LEU A 306 -22.75 6.75 -6.32
CA LEU A 306 -24.03 7.00 -6.98
C LEU A 306 -24.79 5.70 -7.25
N ARG A 307 -26.12 5.71 -7.10
CA ARG A 307 -27.02 4.56 -7.30
C ARG A 307 -26.74 3.37 -6.40
N ASP A 308 -26.23 3.67 -5.21
CA ASP A 308 -26.06 2.67 -4.17
C ASP A 308 -27.37 2.41 -3.42
N GLY A 309 -27.88 1.20 -3.52
CA GLY A 309 -29.10 0.74 -2.86
C GLY A 309 -28.95 0.31 -1.41
N TYR A 310 -27.74 0.24 -0.84
CA TYR A 310 -27.56 -0.32 0.50
C TYR A 310 -28.38 0.39 1.58
N GLN A 311 -29.19 -0.38 2.27
CA GLN A 311 -30.18 0.03 3.26
C GLN A 311 -31.16 1.10 2.78
N THR A 312 -31.30 1.29 1.47
CA THR A 312 -32.46 2.02 0.96
C THR A 312 -33.71 1.18 1.20
N VAL A 313 -34.84 1.83 1.45
CA VAL A 313 -36.14 1.15 1.64
C VAL A 313 -36.62 0.37 0.41
N LYS A 314 -35.91 0.47 -0.73
CA LYS A 314 -36.16 -0.28 -1.96
C LYS A 314 -35.22 -1.47 -2.16
N GLU A 315 -34.16 -1.60 -1.36
CA GLU A 315 -33.29 -2.77 -1.39
C GLU A 315 -34.00 -3.95 -0.73
N ASP A 316 -33.84 -5.14 -1.31
CA ASP A 316 -34.27 -6.39 -0.67
C ASP A 316 -33.22 -6.83 0.37
N PRO A 317 -33.53 -6.79 1.67
CA PRO A 317 -32.56 -7.12 2.72
C PRO A 317 -32.21 -8.62 2.78
N HIS A 318 -32.92 -9.48 2.05
CA HIS A 318 -32.69 -10.93 2.06
C HIS A 318 -31.74 -11.41 0.95
N ARG A 319 -31.35 -10.52 0.01
CA ARG A 319 -30.46 -10.85 -1.09
C ARG A 319 -29.13 -10.13 -0.95
N LEU A 320 -28.03 -10.85 -1.21
CA LEU A 320 -26.69 -10.26 -1.21
C LEU A 320 -26.42 -9.44 -2.47
N HIS A 321 -27.03 -9.82 -3.60
CA HIS A 321 -26.77 -9.25 -4.92
C HIS A 321 -28.00 -8.54 -5.48
N TYR A 322 -27.76 -7.49 -6.26
CA TYR A 322 -28.83 -6.77 -6.95
C TYR A 322 -29.29 -7.49 -8.21
N GLU A 323 -30.53 -7.23 -8.63
CA GLU A 323 -30.98 -7.48 -10.00
C GLU A 323 -30.42 -6.41 -10.95
N PRO A 324 -30.18 -6.73 -12.24
CA PRO A 324 -29.62 -5.79 -13.21
C PRO A 324 -30.38 -4.47 -13.38
N SER A 325 -31.69 -4.44 -13.11
CA SER A 325 -32.55 -3.26 -13.24
C SER A 325 -32.61 -2.36 -12.00
N GLU A 326 -32.08 -2.80 -10.85
CA GLU A 326 -32.30 -2.13 -9.55
C GLU A 326 -31.51 -0.84 -9.40
N LEU A 327 -30.37 -0.67 -10.08
CA LEU A 327 -29.55 0.55 -9.92
C LEU A 327 -30.31 1.84 -10.21
N LYS A 328 -31.25 1.81 -11.17
CA LYS A 328 -32.06 3.00 -11.49
C LYS A 328 -33.08 3.31 -10.38
N VAL A 329 -33.51 2.30 -9.63
CA VAL A 329 -34.44 2.45 -8.51
C VAL A 329 -33.76 3.18 -7.35
N PHE A 330 -32.47 2.95 -7.12
CA PHE A 330 -31.77 3.57 -5.99
C PHE A 330 -31.37 5.04 -6.22
N GLU A 331 -31.44 5.51 -7.47
CA GLU A 331 -31.02 6.87 -7.82
C GLU A 331 -31.83 7.93 -7.04
N ASN A 332 -31.11 8.87 -6.42
CA ASN A 332 -31.62 9.97 -5.59
C ASN A 332 -32.15 9.59 -4.20
N ILE A 333 -32.26 8.30 -3.89
CA ILE A 333 -32.68 7.84 -2.55
C ILE A 333 -31.54 7.15 -1.79
N GLU A 334 -30.32 7.16 -2.34
CA GLU A 334 -29.16 6.53 -1.72
C GLU A 334 -28.95 7.05 -0.30
N CYS A 335 -28.53 6.18 0.62
CA CYS A 335 -28.31 6.54 2.01
C CYS A 335 -27.11 7.49 2.17
N GLU A 336 -27.23 8.42 3.12
CA GLU A 336 -26.17 9.40 3.43
C GLU A 336 -25.46 8.98 4.71
N TRP A 337 -24.12 8.94 4.71
CA TRP A 337 -23.31 8.42 5.80
C TRP A 337 -22.57 9.56 6.52
N PRO A 338 -22.86 9.81 7.81
CA PRO A 338 -22.19 10.82 8.62
C PRO A 338 -20.67 10.64 8.70
N LEU A 339 -20.19 9.40 8.55
CA LEU A 339 -18.76 9.04 8.48
C LEU A 339 -17.94 9.97 7.57
N PHE A 340 -18.50 10.38 6.43
CA PHE A 340 -17.77 11.20 5.48
C PHE A 340 -17.65 12.67 5.90
N PHE A 341 -18.57 13.18 6.74
CA PHE A 341 -18.35 14.48 7.39
C PHE A 341 -17.16 14.41 8.35
N GLU A 342 -16.96 13.29 9.05
CA GLU A 342 -15.80 13.10 9.92
C GLU A 342 -14.50 13.03 9.12
N LEU A 343 -14.50 12.30 8.00
CA LEU A 343 -13.33 12.25 7.10
C LEU A 343 -13.02 13.61 6.48
N LEU A 344 -14.03 14.38 6.06
CA LEU A 344 -13.86 15.74 5.54
C LEU A 344 -13.40 16.72 6.62
N LEU A 345 -13.88 16.56 7.85
CA LEU A 345 -13.41 17.32 9.01
C LEU A 345 -11.96 17.00 9.34
N LEU A 346 -11.56 15.73 9.35
CA LEU A 346 -10.15 15.33 9.50
C LEU A 346 -9.29 15.93 8.40
N ASP A 347 -9.73 15.85 7.14
CA ASP A 347 -9.02 16.46 6.01
C ASP A 347 -8.86 17.98 6.19
N ALA A 348 -9.91 18.68 6.63
CA ALA A 348 -9.86 20.11 6.92
C ALA A 348 -8.90 20.44 8.08
N LEU A 349 -8.89 19.63 9.14
CA LEU A 349 -7.94 19.75 10.26
C LEU A 349 -6.49 19.58 9.78
N ILE A 350 -6.23 18.62 8.89
CA ILE A 350 -4.89 18.36 8.34
C ILE A 350 -4.42 19.49 7.43
N ARG A 351 -5.32 20.06 6.63
CA ARG A 351 -5.01 21.22 5.76
C ARG A 351 -4.95 22.54 6.53
N GLY A 352 -5.42 22.59 7.78
CA GLY A 352 -5.53 23.83 8.55
C GLY A 352 -6.60 24.79 8.01
N ASP A 353 -7.65 24.26 7.37
CA ASP A 353 -8.72 25.02 6.72
C ASP A 353 -9.83 25.39 7.72
N ALA A 354 -9.64 26.51 8.43
CA ALA A 354 -10.55 26.95 9.50
C ALA A 354 -12.03 27.11 9.05
N PRO A 355 -12.35 27.69 7.88
CA PRO A 355 -13.72 27.70 7.37
C PRO A 355 -14.32 26.30 7.20
N ALA A 356 -13.59 25.37 6.59
CA ALA A 356 -14.08 24.00 6.38
C ALA A 356 -14.23 23.23 7.72
N ILE A 357 -13.31 23.41 8.67
CA ILE A 357 -13.39 22.82 10.01
C ILE A 357 -14.71 23.22 10.68
N LYS A 358 -15.01 24.52 10.71
CA LYS A 358 -16.24 25.04 11.31
C LYS A 358 -17.48 24.48 10.62
N SER A 359 -17.50 24.52 9.28
CA SER A 359 -18.63 24.04 8.48
C SER A 359 -18.94 22.56 8.72
N TYR A 360 -17.93 21.69 8.64
CA TYR A 360 -18.15 20.25 8.85
C TYR A 360 -18.42 19.90 10.31
N ARG A 361 -17.89 20.65 11.28
CA ARG A 361 -18.27 20.49 12.69
C ARG A 361 -19.74 20.82 12.91
N GLU A 362 -20.24 21.93 12.38
CA GLU A 362 -21.67 22.31 12.49
C GLU A 362 -22.58 21.26 11.84
N LYS A 363 -22.21 20.76 10.64
CA LYS A 363 -22.94 19.67 9.97
C LYS A 363 -22.93 18.38 10.79
N LEU A 364 -21.78 17.99 11.34
CA LEU A 364 -21.64 16.79 12.16
C LEU A 364 -22.52 16.87 13.42
N GLU A 365 -22.52 18.00 14.12
CA GLU A 365 -23.37 18.18 15.31
C GLU A 365 -24.88 18.13 15.00
N SER A 366 -25.30 18.33 13.75
CA SER A 366 -26.70 18.20 13.33
C SER A 366 -27.14 16.76 13.02
N VAL A 367 -26.19 15.83 12.91
CA VAL A 367 -26.43 14.42 12.51
C VAL A 367 -26.00 13.41 13.57
N VAL A 368 -25.49 13.85 14.71
CA VAL A 368 -25.23 12.96 15.85
C VAL A 368 -26.51 12.72 16.65
N ILE A 369 -26.60 11.55 17.27
CA ILE A 369 -27.68 11.19 18.18
C ILE A 369 -27.21 11.48 19.61
N ARG A 370 -28.04 12.16 20.40
CA ARG A 370 -27.77 12.44 21.82
C ARG A 370 -28.69 11.60 22.69
N ASP A 371 -28.10 10.78 23.54
CA ASP A 371 -28.86 10.08 24.59
C ASP A 371 -29.37 11.11 25.61
N GLY A 372 -30.69 11.20 25.76
CA GLY A 372 -31.35 12.15 26.65
C GLY A 372 -31.12 11.89 28.15
N SER A 373 -30.59 10.71 28.52
CA SER A 373 -30.38 10.31 29.93
C SER A 373 -28.95 10.57 30.43
N GLU A 374 -27.92 10.18 29.67
CA GLU A 374 -26.50 10.39 30.03
C GLU A 374 -25.82 11.53 29.23
N GLY A 375 -26.49 12.11 28.23
CA GLY A 375 -25.92 13.14 27.35
C GLY A 375 -24.81 12.62 26.44
N LEU A 376 -24.74 11.29 26.23
CA LEU A 376 -23.74 10.66 25.36
C LEU A 376 -24.05 10.93 23.89
N VAL A 377 -22.99 11.17 23.12
CA VAL A 377 -23.07 11.41 21.68
C VAL A 377 -22.71 10.12 20.94
N THR A 378 -23.61 9.65 20.09
CA THR A 378 -23.39 8.49 19.22
C THR A 378 -23.59 8.84 17.75
N VAL A 379 -22.77 8.26 16.88
CA VAL A 379 -22.88 8.47 15.43
C VAL A 379 -23.52 7.26 14.76
N PRO A 380 -24.67 7.41 14.06
CA PRO A 380 -25.31 6.32 13.34
C PRO A 380 -24.53 5.93 12.08
N GLU A 381 -24.74 4.71 11.58
CA GLU A 381 -24.11 4.24 10.32
C GLU A 381 -24.51 5.15 9.14
N LEU A 382 -25.81 5.41 9.00
CA LEU A 382 -26.36 6.16 7.87
C LEU A 382 -27.74 6.77 8.17
N TYR A 383 -28.17 7.63 7.25
CA TYR A 383 -29.49 8.27 7.18
C TYR A 383 -30.21 7.87 5.88
N GLN A 384 -31.44 7.37 6.02
CA GLN A 384 -32.25 6.85 4.92
C GLN A 384 -33.53 7.68 4.71
N VAL A 385 -34.02 7.71 3.47
CA VAL A 385 -35.32 8.30 3.16
C VAL A 385 -36.43 7.41 3.73
N PRO A 386 -37.38 7.95 4.51
CA PRO A 386 -38.54 7.18 4.98
C PRO A 386 -39.37 6.61 3.83
N GLU A 387 -39.94 5.42 4.03
CA GLU A 387 -40.68 4.70 2.98
C GLU A 387 -41.84 5.52 2.38
N ASP A 388 -42.58 6.23 3.24
CA ASP A 388 -43.70 7.11 2.88
C ASP A 388 -43.26 8.36 2.09
N LYS A 389 -41.96 8.67 2.07
CA LYS A 389 -41.39 9.87 1.44
C LYS A 389 -40.62 9.60 0.15
N VAL A 390 -40.39 8.33 -0.20
CA VAL A 390 -39.60 7.93 -1.39
C VAL A 390 -40.13 8.54 -2.69
N SER A 391 -41.45 8.49 -2.92
CA SER A 391 -42.05 9.03 -4.14
C SER A 391 -41.83 10.53 -4.29
N TRP A 392 -41.81 11.26 -3.18
CA TRP A 392 -41.57 12.70 -3.16
C TRP A 392 -40.10 13.03 -3.37
N GLU A 393 -39.19 12.23 -2.80
CA GLU A 393 -37.75 12.38 -3.02
C GLU A 393 -37.38 12.15 -4.50
N TYR A 394 -38.00 11.19 -5.19
CA TYR A 394 -37.79 11.02 -6.64
C TYR A 394 -38.25 12.22 -7.47
N GLN A 395 -39.36 12.87 -7.10
CA GLN A 395 -39.87 14.04 -7.81
C GLN A 395 -38.98 15.27 -7.60
N LYS A 396 -38.45 15.44 -6.39
CA LYS A 396 -37.57 16.54 -6.03
C LYS A 396 -36.43 16.02 -5.14
N PRO A 397 -35.29 15.62 -5.72
CA PRO A 397 -34.15 15.13 -4.96
C PRO A 397 -33.70 16.12 -3.88
N HIS A 398 -33.22 15.59 -2.75
CA HIS A 398 -32.76 16.32 -1.57
C HIS A 398 -33.84 17.16 -0.86
N SER A 399 -35.12 16.82 -1.05
CA SER A 399 -36.23 17.59 -0.45
C SER A 399 -36.76 16.99 0.84
N GLN A 400 -36.60 15.69 1.06
CA GLN A 400 -37.17 14.98 2.19
C GLN A 400 -36.17 14.85 3.34
N ASP A 401 -36.66 15.02 4.57
CA ASP A 401 -35.88 14.73 5.77
C ASP A 401 -35.66 13.22 5.93
N ARG A 402 -34.42 12.86 6.24
CA ARG A 402 -33.98 11.48 6.41
C ARG A 402 -33.99 11.10 7.88
N VAL A 403 -34.16 9.81 8.15
CA VAL A 403 -34.13 9.24 9.51
C VAL A 403 -32.88 8.38 9.69
N PRO A 404 -32.29 8.33 10.89
CA PRO A 404 -31.16 7.45 11.15
C PRO A 404 -31.57 5.99 10.95
N GLY A 405 -30.72 5.20 10.31
CA GLY A 405 -30.91 3.77 10.11
C GLY A 405 -30.98 2.98 11.44
N HIS A 406 -31.12 1.66 11.34
CA HIS A 406 -31.27 0.79 12.51
C HIS A 406 -30.01 0.69 13.37
N LYS A 407 -28.83 0.88 12.76
CA LYS A 407 -27.53 0.83 13.42
C LYS A 407 -27.18 2.21 13.99
N LYS A 408 -27.60 2.45 15.24
CA LYS A 408 -27.55 3.76 15.91
C LYS A 408 -26.15 4.16 16.37
N GLN A 409 -25.26 3.19 16.56
CA GLN A 409 -23.88 3.46 16.95
C GLN A 409 -22.93 2.66 16.06
N HIS A 410 -22.26 3.33 15.13
CA HIS A 410 -21.27 2.76 14.23
C HIS A 410 -19.87 2.99 14.79
N MET A 411 -19.11 1.92 15.08
CA MET A 411 -17.87 2.02 15.85
C MET A 411 -16.75 2.76 15.10
N TRP A 412 -16.67 2.58 13.78
CA TRP A 412 -15.74 3.34 12.95
C TRP A 412 -16.04 4.84 13.04
N SER A 413 -17.29 5.25 12.80
CA SER A 413 -17.67 6.65 12.92
C SER A 413 -17.44 7.20 14.33
N GLN A 414 -17.86 6.45 15.35
CA GLN A 414 -17.66 6.84 16.75
C GLN A 414 -16.18 7.10 17.09
N SER A 415 -15.27 6.29 16.55
CA SER A 415 -13.84 6.49 16.71
C SER A 415 -13.36 7.77 16.02
N LEU A 416 -13.78 8.02 14.77
CA LEU A 416 -13.40 9.24 14.07
C LEU A 416 -13.97 10.50 14.73
N TYR A 417 -15.20 10.46 15.27
CA TYR A 417 -15.79 11.56 16.04
C TYR A 417 -14.87 11.97 17.21
N ILE A 418 -14.45 10.99 18.02
CA ILE A 418 -13.55 11.20 19.16
C ILE A 418 -12.20 11.74 18.67
N LEU A 419 -11.63 11.15 17.62
CA LEU A 419 -10.34 11.55 17.07
C LEU A 419 -10.36 12.99 16.55
N CYS A 420 -11.41 13.38 15.80
CA CYS A 420 -11.65 14.75 15.35
C CYS A 420 -11.71 15.71 16.53
N GLY A 421 -12.45 15.36 17.59
CA GLY A 421 -12.56 16.18 18.80
C GLY A 421 -11.22 16.39 19.49
N LEU A 422 -10.42 15.33 19.67
CA LEU A 422 -9.08 15.40 20.26
C LEU A 422 -8.14 16.32 19.45
N LEU A 423 -8.21 16.25 18.11
CA LEU A 423 -7.38 17.07 17.22
C LEU A 423 -7.83 18.54 17.21
N GLU A 424 -9.13 18.80 17.06
CA GLU A 424 -9.67 20.18 17.01
C GLU A 424 -9.45 20.91 18.33
N GLU A 425 -9.59 20.21 19.46
CA GLU A 425 -9.29 20.78 20.77
C GLU A 425 -7.79 20.90 21.03
N GLY A 426 -6.91 20.42 20.15
CA GLY A 426 -5.45 20.47 20.32
C GLY A 426 -4.96 19.62 21.49
N LEU A 427 -5.73 18.60 21.89
CA LEU A 427 -5.29 17.57 22.84
C LEU A 427 -4.37 16.58 22.14
N LEU A 428 -4.61 16.30 20.86
CA LEU A 428 -3.80 15.44 20.02
C LEU A 428 -3.26 16.25 18.83
N ASN A 429 -2.03 15.95 18.40
CA ASN A 429 -1.46 16.48 17.17
C ASN A 429 -1.47 15.41 16.08
N ILE A 430 -1.57 15.83 14.82
CA ILE A 430 -1.60 14.89 13.68
C ILE A 430 -0.34 14.03 13.63
N GLY A 431 0.84 14.60 13.93
CA GLY A 431 2.10 13.85 13.96
C GLY A 431 2.15 12.73 15.01
N GLU A 432 1.26 12.73 16.00
CA GLU A 432 1.16 11.67 17.01
C GLU A 432 0.38 10.44 16.50
N ILE A 433 -0.47 10.61 15.48
CA ILE A 433 -1.22 9.53 14.79
C ILE A 433 -0.71 9.24 13.38
N ASP A 434 0.25 10.03 12.90
CA ASP A 434 1.04 9.84 11.67
C ASP A 434 2.55 9.99 11.97
N PRO A 435 3.13 9.16 12.84
CA PRO A 435 4.56 9.22 13.19
C PRO A 435 5.50 8.97 12.01
N LEU A 436 5.05 8.26 10.97
CA LEU A 436 5.79 8.06 9.72
C LEU A 436 5.71 9.27 8.77
N ASN A 437 5.00 10.33 9.16
CA ASN A 437 4.85 11.58 8.42
C ASN A 437 4.36 11.40 6.98
N ARG A 438 3.45 10.45 6.76
CA ARG A 438 2.89 10.16 5.44
C ARG A 438 2.17 11.35 4.84
N ARG A 439 1.62 12.26 5.63
CA ARG A 439 1.03 13.51 5.12
C ARG A 439 2.02 14.37 4.30
N LEU A 440 3.33 14.14 4.48
CA LEU A 440 4.40 14.81 3.74
C LEU A 440 4.82 14.05 2.47
N SER A 441 4.14 12.96 2.10
CA SER A 441 4.43 12.14 0.92
C SER A 441 4.35 12.90 -0.41
N MET A 442 3.60 14.01 -0.43
CA MET A 442 3.42 14.90 -1.59
C MET A 442 4.49 16.01 -1.67
N ALA A 443 5.43 16.08 -0.72
CA ALA A 443 6.49 17.08 -0.77
C ALA A 443 7.33 16.92 -2.05
N ALA A 444 7.60 18.04 -2.73
CA ALA A 444 8.39 18.05 -3.95
C ALA A 444 9.77 17.45 -3.71
N GLN A 445 10.09 16.39 -4.44
CA GLN A 445 11.41 15.76 -4.41
C GLN A 445 12.27 16.35 -5.54
N PRO A 446 13.58 16.56 -5.30
CA PRO A 446 14.47 16.99 -6.37
C PRO A 446 14.61 15.91 -7.44
N ASP A 447 14.69 16.32 -8.70
CA ASP A 447 14.96 15.40 -9.82
C ASP A 447 16.21 14.54 -9.50
N PRO A 448 16.11 13.19 -9.50
CA PRO A 448 17.26 12.36 -9.17
C PRO A 448 18.33 12.50 -10.25
N LEU A 449 19.59 12.49 -9.82
CA LEU A 449 20.73 12.32 -10.72
C LEU A 449 20.97 10.81 -10.88
N VAL A 450 20.77 10.28 -12.09
CA VAL A 450 20.99 8.86 -12.36
C VAL A 450 22.48 8.61 -12.61
N GLN A 451 23.06 7.73 -11.81
CA GLN A 451 24.44 7.29 -11.96
C GLN A 451 24.51 6.14 -12.95
N ILE A 452 25.45 6.21 -13.89
CA ILE A 452 25.60 5.24 -14.96
C ILE A 452 27.00 4.64 -14.87
N VAL A 453 27.06 3.32 -14.73
CA VAL A 453 28.30 2.56 -14.77
C VAL A 453 28.35 1.80 -16.09
N LEU A 454 29.23 2.21 -16.99
CA LEU A 454 29.46 1.51 -18.26
C LEU A 454 30.52 0.43 -18.06
N LEU A 455 30.22 -0.81 -18.44
CA LEU A 455 31.18 -1.91 -18.37
C LEU A 455 31.56 -2.35 -19.78
N SER A 456 32.85 -2.57 -20.03
CA SER A 456 33.34 -3.09 -21.30
C SER A 456 33.46 -4.61 -21.27
N GLU A 457 33.09 -5.27 -22.37
CA GLU A 457 33.27 -6.73 -22.55
C GLU A 457 34.73 -7.17 -22.38
N ASP A 458 35.69 -6.38 -22.87
CA ASP A 458 37.12 -6.70 -22.77
C ASP A 458 38.04 -5.48 -22.69
N ARG A 459 39.31 -5.75 -22.37
CA ARG A 459 40.35 -4.71 -22.22
C ARG A 459 40.59 -3.93 -23.51
N LYS A 460 40.45 -4.53 -24.70
CA LYS A 460 40.68 -3.83 -25.97
C LYS A 460 39.60 -2.78 -26.17
N MET A 461 38.34 -3.15 -25.92
CA MET A 461 37.20 -2.25 -25.97
C MET A 461 37.30 -1.14 -24.91
N SER A 462 37.68 -1.47 -23.68
CA SER A 462 37.93 -0.48 -22.61
C SER A 462 38.94 0.60 -23.06
N VAL A 463 40.07 0.19 -23.63
CA VAL A 463 41.11 1.13 -24.13
C VAL A 463 40.57 1.98 -25.28
N ALA A 464 39.83 1.38 -26.21
CA ALA A 464 39.24 2.08 -27.36
C ALA A 464 38.16 3.11 -26.95
N LEU A 465 37.36 2.82 -25.93
CA LEU A 465 36.41 3.75 -25.32
C LEU A 465 37.12 4.89 -24.58
N LYS A 466 38.15 4.57 -23.80
CA LYS A 466 38.95 5.56 -23.05
C LYS A 466 39.63 6.58 -23.98
N LYS A 467 40.13 6.14 -25.14
CA LYS A 467 40.69 7.04 -26.17
C LYS A 467 39.68 8.08 -26.68
N ARG A 468 38.38 7.79 -26.57
CA ARG A 468 37.27 8.66 -27.00
C ARG A 468 36.64 9.40 -25.81
N GLY A 469 37.29 9.40 -24.64
CA GLY A 469 36.81 10.09 -23.45
C GLY A 469 35.69 9.38 -22.69
N ILE A 470 35.41 8.10 -23.01
CA ILE A 470 34.37 7.30 -22.35
C ILE A 470 35.02 6.37 -21.33
N THR A 471 34.68 6.53 -20.06
CA THR A 471 35.14 5.65 -18.98
C THR A 471 34.27 4.40 -18.96
N ALA A 472 34.86 3.24 -19.26
CA ALA A 472 34.22 1.94 -19.14
C ALA A 472 35.25 0.87 -18.75
N GLU A 473 35.12 0.31 -17.56
CA GLU A 473 36.03 -0.72 -17.05
C GLU A 473 35.54 -2.12 -17.40
N THR A 474 36.44 -3.10 -17.44
CA THR A 474 36.05 -4.51 -17.56
C THR A 474 35.43 -4.99 -16.25
N VAL A 475 34.44 -5.89 -16.32
CA VAL A 475 33.81 -6.51 -15.13
C VAL A 475 34.87 -7.00 -14.14
N HIS A 476 35.84 -7.78 -14.61
CA HIS A 476 36.93 -8.30 -13.79
C HIS A 476 37.71 -7.23 -13.00
N ARG A 477 37.91 -6.05 -13.60
CA ARG A 477 38.62 -4.95 -12.95
C ARG A 477 37.75 -4.27 -11.90
N ALA A 478 36.47 -4.07 -12.21
CA ALA A 478 35.51 -3.52 -11.26
C ALA A 478 35.30 -4.43 -10.05
N GLU A 479 35.35 -5.75 -10.24
CA GLU A 479 35.22 -6.74 -9.15
C GLU A 479 36.49 -6.91 -8.31
N GLN A 480 37.66 -6.63 -8.88
CA GLN A 480 38.97 -6.80 -8.22
C GLN A 480 39.52 -5.50 -7.62
N ASP A 481 38.72 -4.45 -7.49
CA ASP A 481 39.17 -3.23 -6.86
C ASP A 481 39.51 -3.49 -5.38
N PRO A 482 40.77 -3.27 -4.94
CA PRO A 482 41.20 -3.56 -3.58
C PRO A 482 40.59 -2.62 -2.54
N THR A 483 39.96 -1.52 -2.95
CA THR A 483 39.29 -0.60 -2.02
C THR A 483 37.91 -1.08 -1.57
N PHE A 484 37.20 -1.87 -2.39
CA PHE A 484 35.90 -2.45 -2.03
C PHE A 484 35.46 -3.56 -3.02
N PRO A 485 35.23 -4.82 -2.58
CA PRO A 485 34.82 -5.91 -3.48
C PRO A 485 33.35 -5.78 -3.89
N ILE A 486 33.11 -5.49 -5.17
CA ILE A 486 31.75 -5.39 -5.74
C ILE A 486 31.54 -6.54 -6.70
N LYS A 487 30.42 -7.27 -6.58
CA LYS A 487 30.03 -8.30 -7.55
C LYS A 487 28.95 -7.78 -8.49
N ILE A 488 29.07 -8.07 -9.78
CA ILE A 488 28.06 -7.65 -10.77
C ILE A 488 27.31 -8.88 -11.29
N LEU A 489 26.00 -8.92 -11.07
CA LEU A 489 25.16 -10.07 -11.40
C LEU A 489 24.03 -9.71 -12.37
N PRO A 490 23.58 -10.67 -13.21
CA PRO A 490 22.36 -10.52 -13.98
C PRO A 490 21.11 -10.35 -13.11
N ALA A 491 20.10 -9.61 -13.63
CA ALA A 491 18.86 -9.31 -12.91
C ALA A 491 18.13 -10.54 -12.36
N HIS A 492 18.09 -11.67 -13.08
CA HIS A 492 17.36 -12.87 -12.65
C HIS A 492 17.87 -13.51 -11.35
N TYR A 493 19.06 -13.14 -10.86
CA TYR A 493 19.55 -13.59 -9.55
C TYR A 493 18.86 -12.87 -8.39
N LEU A 494 18.46 -11.61 -8.57
CA LEU A 494 17.82 -10.83 -7.52
C LEU A 494 16.49 -11.45 -7.03
N PRO A 495 15.56 -11.91 -7.91
CA PRO A 495 14.40 -12.69 -7.49
C PRO A 495 14.73 -13.92 -6.64
N ARG A 496 15.81 -14.64 -6.98
CA ARG A 496 16.23 -15.86 -6.25
C ARG A 496 16.69 -15.55 -4.84
N LEU A 497 17.30 -14.38 -4.63
CA LEU A 497 17.65 -13.89 -3.29
C LEU A 497 16.40 -13.60 -2.47
N TYR A 498 15.47 -12.85 -3.05
CA TYR A 498 14.24 -12.46 -2.38
C TYR A 498 13.28 -13.63 -2.10
N GLN A 499 13.41 -14.80 -2.74
CA GLN A 499 12.62 -15.99 -2.38
C GLN A 499 12.78 -16.39 -0.91
N GLN A 500 13.94 -16.10 -0.31
CA GLN A 500 14.20 -16.42 1.10
C GLN A 500 13.44 -15.52 2.08
N LEU A 501 12.99 -14.36 1.59
CA LEU A 501 12.30 -13.38 2.42
C LEU A 501 10.91 -13.90 2.81
N GLY A 502 10.65 -13.96 4.12
CA GLY A 502 9.36 -14.39 4.67
C GLY A 502 9.15 -15.90 4.71
N ILE A 503 10.18 -16.73 4.60
CA ILE A 503 10.04 -18.18 4.79
C ILE A 503 9.68 -18.47 6.26
N SER A 504 8.66 -19.32 6.48
CA SER A 504 8.39 -19.94 7.78
C SER A 504 7.95 -21.38 7.59
N SER A 505 8.80 -22.32 7.99
CA SER A 505 8.51 -23.75 7.93
C SER A 505 7.36 -24.15 8.85
N LYS A 506 7.22 -23.50 10.01
CA LYS A 506 6.16 -23.78 11.00
C LYS A 506 4.77 -23.46 10.48
N MET A 507 4.63 -22.45 9.64
CA MET A 507 3.36 -22.02 9.05
C MET A 507 3.17 -22.46 7.59
N GLY A 508 4.15 -23.15 7.00
CA GLY A 508 4.09 -23.56 5.59
C GLY A 508 4.24 -22.42 4.58
N LEU A 509 4.88 -21.31 4.96
CA LEU A 509 5.09 -20.15 4.08
C LEU A 509 6.39 -20.29 3.31
N SER A 510 6.31 -20.26 1.97
CA SER A 510 7.46 -20.49 1.08
C SER A 510 8.30 -19.25 0.78
N GLY A 511 7.94 -18.09 1.35
CA GLY A 511 8.58 -16.80 1.09
C GLY A 511 8.09 -16.12 -0.20
N ARG A 512 8.91 -15.23 -0.77
CA ARG A 512 8.48 -14.42 -1.93
C ARG A 512 8.36 -15.26 -3.21
N PRO A 513 7.28 -15.10 -4.01
CA PRO A 513 7.18 -15.76 -5.31
C PRO A 513 8.29 -15.31 -6.28
N MET A 514 8.73 -16.22 -7.16
CA MET A 514 9.72 -15.89 -8.19
C MET A 514 9.11 -14.96 -9.25
N GLN A 515 9.47 -13.68 -9.22
CA GLN A 515 8.99 -12.66 -10.15
C GLN A 515 10.14 -11.77 -10.58
N SER A 516 10.09 -11.26 -11.81
CA SER A 516 11.09 -10.32 -12.34
C SER A 516 11.14 -9.05 -11.50
N VAL A 517 12.33 -8.49 -11.33
CA VAL A 517 12.53 -7.19 -10.66
C VAL A 517 12.67 -6.11 -11.72
N GLY A 518 12.04 -4.96 -11.48
CA GLY A 518 12.09 -3.84 -12.42
C GLY A 518 13.36 -3.01 -12.29
N VAL A 519 13.36 -1.87 -12.98
CA VAL A 519 14.52 -0.98 -13.04
C VAL A 519 14.80 -0.32 -11.69
N ILE A 520 13.79 -0.09 -10.83
CA ILE A 520 14.01 0.51 -9.52
C ILE A 520 14.83 -0.45 -8.66
N GLY A 521 14.42 -1.71 -8.55
CA GLY A 521 15.16 -2.71 -7.80
C GLY A 521 16.53 -3.02 -8.39
N THR A 522 16.69 -3.07 -9.72
CA THR A 522 18.00 -3.36 -10.34
C THR A 522 18.97 -2.17 -10.29
N SER A 523 18.47 -0.95 -10.10
CA SER A 523 19.30 0.27 -9.98
C SER A 523 19.71 0.60 -8.53
N GLN A 524 19.55 -0.35 -7.60
CA GLN A 524 20.08 -0.28 -6.25
C GLN A 524 21.32 -1.16 -6.11
N LEU A 525 22.18 -0.81 -5.16
CA LEU A 525 23.24 -1.68 -4.68
C LEU A 525 22.73 -2.51 -3.50
N TYR A 526 23.22 -3.73 -3.37
CA TYR A 526 22.78 -4.65 -2.34
C TYR A 526 23.96 -5.13 -1.51
N HIS A 527 23.90 -4.88 -0.22
CA HIS A 527 24.90 -5.41 0.70
C HIS A 527 24.45 -6.80 1.18
N ILE A 528 25.26 -7.80 0.84
CA ILE A 528 25.04 -9.21 1.15
C ILE A 528 26.27 -9.70 1.91
N HIS A 529 26.15 -9.79 3.24
CA HIS A 529 27.25 -10.10 4.15
C HIS A 529 28.45 -9.17 3.97
N GLU A 530 29.56 -9.63 3.38
CA GLU A 530 30.78 -8.82 3.21
C GLU A 530 30.94 -8.24 1.80
N ALA A 531 29.98 -8.49 0.90
CA ALA A 531 30.05 -8.07 -0.49
C ALA A 531 28.92 -7.09 -0.85
N VAL A 532 29.24 -6.09 -1.67
CA VAL A 532 28.22 -5.30 -2.36
C VAL A 532 27.97 -5.91 -3.73
N VAL A 533 26.69 -6.05 -4.07
CA VAL A 533 26.24 -6.64 -5.32
C VAL A 533 25.45 -5.60 -6.08
N ALA A 534 25.82 -5.40 -7.34
CA ALA A 534 25.07 -4.60 -8.31
C ALA A 534 24.42 -5.52 -9.33
N PHE A 535 23.22 -5.15 -9.80
CA PHE A 535 22.51 -5.93 -10.81
C PHE A 535 22.45 -5.17 -12.13
N THR A 536 22.65 -5.88 -13.25
CA THR A 536 22.37 -5.30 -14.56
C THR A 536 20.85 -5.19 -14.77
N PRO A 537 20.34 -4.22 -15.54
CA PRO A 537 18.92 -4.12 -15.85
C PRO A 537 18.32 -5.39 -16.44
N GLN A 538 17.03 -5.63 -16.13
CA GLN A 538 16.30 -6.83 -16.53
C GLN A 538 16.21 -7.01 -18.06
N PHE A 539 16.15 -5.92 -18.83
CA PHE A 539 16.10 -5.97 -20.29
C PHE A 539 17.43 -6.38 -20.94
N LEU A 540 18.53 -6.49 -20.18
CA LEU A 540 19.80 -7.03 -20.69
C LEU A 540 19.94 -8.53 -20.44
N ASP A 541 18.96 -9.14 -19.79
CA ASP A 541 18.99 -10.56 -19.46
C ASP A 541 18.62 -11.42 -20.67
N HIS A 542 19.65 -11.94 -21.35
CA HIS A 542 19.50 -12.78 -22.55
C HIS A 542 18.85 -14.14 -22.30
N GLU A 543 18.75 -14.60 -21.04
CA GLU A 543 17.99 -15.81 -20.71
C GLU A 543 16.48 -15.54 -20.67
N ALA A 544 16.08 -14.28 -20.47
CA ALA A 544 14.68 -13.86 -20.38
C ALA A 544 14.16 -13.16 -21.64
N PHE A 545 15.01 -12.42 -22.38
CA PHE A 545 14.59 -11.61 -23.53
C PHE A 545 15.49 -11.79 -24.76
N TYR A 546 14.91 -12.24 -25.88
CA TYR A 546 15.58 -12.29 -27.20
C TYR A 546 15.58 -10.94 -27.93
N ILE A 547 14.77 -9.99 -27.44
CA ILE A 547 14.52 -8.68 -28.05
C ILE A 547 15.76 -7.75 -27.99
N CYS A 548 16.70 -8.04 -27.10
CA CYS A 548 17.95 -7.29 -26.90
C CYS A 548 18.92 -7.33 -28.10
N LEU A 549 18.60 -8.10 -29.15
CA LEU A 549 19.41 -8.19 -30.37
C LEU A 549 19.20 -6.98 -31.31
N ASP A 550 18.15 -6.17 -31.11
CA ASP A 550 17.97 -4.90 -31.82
C ASP A 550 18.54 -3.73 -30.99
N ASN A 551 19.66 -3.20 -31.46
CA ASN A 551 20.36 -2.08 -30.83
C ASN A 551 19.54 -0.77 -30.79
N ARG A 552 18.56 -0.58 -31.69
CA ARG A 552 17.69 0.62 -31.63
C ARG A 552 16.68 0.49 -30.51
N LEU A 553 16.01 -0.66 -30.42
CA LEU A 553 15.06 -0.94 -29.35
C LEU A 553 15.75 -0.93 -27.99
N LEU A 554 16.98 -1.45 -27.89
CA LEU A 554 17.79 -1.37 -26.67
C LEU A 554 18.01 0.08 -26.22
N VAL A 555 18.34 0.98 -27.14
CA VAL A 555 18.53 2.40 -26.83
C VAL A 555 17.24 3.04 -26.33
N ASP A 556 16.10 2.69 -26.93
CA ASP A 556 14.80 3.21 -26.51
C ASP A 556 14.37 2.65 -25.14
N LEU A 557 14.63 1.37 -24.86
CA LEU A 557 14.42 0.77 -23.53
C LEU A 557 15.25 1.47 -22.45
N ILE A 558 16.54 1.73 -22.71
CA ILE A 558 17.39 2.48 -21.76
C ILE A 558 16.82 3.88 -21.49
N ARG A 559 16.36 4.59 -22.54
CA ARG A 559 15.75 5.91 -22.37
C ARG A 559 14.47 5.86 -21.55
N THR A 560 13.60 4.88 -21.81
CA THR A 560 12.37 4.66 -21.06
C THR A 560 12.67 4.37 -19.59
N ASP A 561 13.65 3.51 -19.31
CA ASP A 561 14.06 3.15 -17.96
C ASP A 561 14.67 4.33 -17.19
N LEU A 562 15.47 5.17 -17.85
CA LEU A 562 15.98 6.42 -17.26
C LEU A 562 14.86 7.40 -16.91
N ALA A 563 13.89 7.57 -17.82
CA ALA A 563 12.71 8.41 -17.56
C ALA A 563 11.85 7.83 -16.43
N TYR A 564 11.73 6.50 -16.36
CA TYR A 564 11.00 5.80 -15.30
C TYR A 564 11.67 5.99 -13.93
N LEU A 565 12.99 5.87 -13.86
CA LEU A 565 13.76 6.16 -12.64
C LEU A 565 13.57 7.63 -12.23
N LYS A 566 13.66 8.58 -13.16
CA LYS A 566 13.41 10.00 -12.87
C LYS A 566 12.05 10.22 -12.21
N ALA A 567 11.00 9.61 -12.75
CA ALA A 567 9.62 9.84 -12.32
C ALA A 567 9.26 9.13 -11.00
N ASN A 568 9.88 7.99 -10.70
CA ASN A 568 9.43 7.10 -9.61
C ASN A 568 10.46 6.90 -8.49
N TRP A 569 11.69 7.42 -8.61
CA TRP A 569 12.69 7.25 -7.57
C TRP A 569 12.38 8.08 -6.33
N LYS A 570 12.07 7.39 -5.23
CA LYS A 570 11.79 7.98 -3.90
C LYS A 570 12.68 7.43 -2.79
N LEU A 571 13.69 6.64 -3.16
CA LEU A 571 14.57 5.95 -2.23
C LEU A 571 15.71 6.86 -1.81
N MET A 572 16.25 6.62 -0.61
CA MET A 572 17.47 7.28 -0.14
C MET A 572 18.66 6.86 -1.02
N GLY A 573 19.50 7.83 -1.37
CA GLY A 573 20.61 7.64 -2.30
C GLY A 573 20.19 7.77 -3.78
N ARG A 574 21.18 7.74 -4.67
CA ARG A 574 20.99 7.92 -6.12
C ARG A 574 20.77 6.56 -6.80
N PRO A 575 19.96 6.52 -7.88
CA PRO A 575 19.85 5.31 -8.70
C PRO A 575 21.14 5.08 -9.47
N THR A 576 21.67 3.85 -9.42
CA THR A 576 22.90 3.45 -10.09
C THR A 576 22.60 2.35 -11.10
N MET A 577 22.60 2.69 -12.39
CA MET A 577 22.32 1.75 -13.48
C MET A 577 23.63 1.20 -14.07
N VAL A 578 23.75 -0.13 -14.13
CA VAL A 578 24.95 -0.82 -14.61
C VAL A 578 24.73 -1.38 -16.02
N LEU A 579 25.45 -0.86 -17.01
CA LEU A 579 25.26 -1.16 -18.43
C LEU A 579 26.51 -1.85 -19.02
N PRO A 580 26.49 -3.19 -19.19
CA PRO A 580 27.48 -3.89 -19.99
C PRO A 580 27.37 -3.55 -21.48
N LEU A 581 28.50 -3.20 -22.09
CA LEU A 581 28.68 -2.90 -23.49
C LEU A 581 29.45 -4.05 -24.15
N THR A 582 28.85 -4.64 -25.19
CA THR A 582 29.44 -5.75 -25.95
C THR A 582 29.90 -5.29 -27.33
N ARG A 583 30.85 -6.02 -27.93
CA ARG A 583 31.28 -5.81 -29.31
C ARG A 583 30.13 -5.93 -30.30
N THR A 584 29.17 -6.82 -30.04
CA THR A 584 27.99 -6.99 -30.89
C THR A 584 27.06 -5.77 -30.88
N MET A 585 26.96 -5.07 -29.75
CA MET A 585 26.19 -3.83 -29.64
C MET A 585 26.87 -2.67 -30.38
N MET A 586 28.21 -2.64 -30.34
CA MET A 586 29.00 -1.51 -30.86
C MET A 586 29.39 -1.66 -32.33
N GLY A 587 29.52 -2.90 -32.82
CA GLY A 587 30.08 -3.19 -34.14
C GLY A 587 31.60 -3.03 -34.19
N GLU A 588 32.15 -3.01 -35.40
CA GLU A 588 33.58 -2.80 -35.61
C GLU A 588 33.99 -1.39 -35.21
N GLU A 589 35.18 -1.23 -34.61
CA GLU A 589 35.66 0.05 -34.05
C GLU A 589 35.64 1.21 -35.05
N GLY A 590 35.91 0.95 -36.33
CA GLY A 590 35.85 1.95 -37.40
C GLY A 590 34.43 2.40 -37.77
N THR A 591 33.39 1.75 -37.25
CA THR A 591 31.98 2.01 -37.57
C THR A 591 31.14 2.42 -36.36
N TRP A 592 31.77 2.64 -35.20
CA TRP A 592 31.07 2.97 -33.96
C TRP A 592 30.13 4.17 -34.08
N ASP A 593 30.49 5.20 -34.85
CA ASP A 593 29.63 6.38 -35.06
C ASP A 593 28.25 6.03 -35.68
N LYS A 594 28.15 4.89 -36.39
CA LYS A 594 26.89 4.38 -36.95
C LYS A 594 26.09 3.57 -35.92
N SER A 595 26.74 3.05 -34.88
CA SER A 595 26.07 2.27 -33.83
C SER A 595 25.12 3.16 -33.01
N PRO A 596 23.83 2.79 -32.87
CA PRO A 596 22.90 3.46 -31.97
C PRO A 596 23.41 3.47 -30.52
N VAL A 597 24.05 2.38 -30.07
CA VAL A 597 24.53 2.21 -28.70
C VAL A 597 25.72 3.13 -28.43
N PHE A 598 26.65 3.29 -29.37
CA PHE A 598 27.76 4.22 -29.20
C PHE A 598 27.26 5.68 -29.12
N ARG A 599 26.32 6.08 -29.98
CA ARG A 599 25.70 7.42 -29.90
C ARG A 599 24.97 7.63 -28.57
N LEU A 600 24.33 6.60 -28.03
CA LEU A 600 23.76 6.63 -26.68
C LEU A 600 24.86 6.85 -25.63
N THR A 601 25.98 6.12 -25.68
CA THR A 601 27.07 6.31 -24.70
C THR A 601 27.65 7.73 -24.73
N GLN A 602 27.77 8.35 -25.91
CA GLN A 602 28.18 9.75 -26.01
C GLN A 602 27.17 10.70 -25.36
N ALA A 603 25.87 10.45 -25.58
CA ALA A 603 24.81 11.24 -24.94
C ALA A 603 24.79 11.07 -23.41
N LEU A 604 25.09 9.87 -22.90
CA LEU A 604 25.21 9.61 -21.45
C LEU A 604 26.39 10.38 -20.85
N VAL A 605 27.54 10.41 -21.54
CA VAL A 605 28.72 11.19 -21.10
C VAL A 605 28.46 12.70 -21.13
N ALA A 606 27.60 13.19 -22.04
CA ALA A 606 27.20 14.59 -22.07
C ALA A 606 26.37 15.03 -20.84
N GLY A 607 25.88 14.07 -20.03
CA GLY A 607 25.27 14.33 -18.73
C GLY A 607 23.76 14.64 -18.73
N TYR A 608 23.13 14.65 -19.91
CA TYR A 608 21.69 14.86 -20.02
C TYR A 608 21.09 14.09 -21.20
N ILE A 609 20.06 13.30 -20.93
CA ILE A 609 19.38 12.51 -21.95
C ILE A 609 17.87 12.46 -21.69
N ALA A 610 17.07 12.75 -22.71
CA ALA A 610 15.61 12.58 -22.67
C ALA A 610 14.92 13.22 -21.44
N GLY A 611 15.39 14.37 -20.98
CA GLY A 611 14.82 15.02 -19.79
C GLY A 611 15.44 14.61 -18.45
N VAL A 612 16.42 13.71 -18.47
CA VAL A 612 17.03 13.08 -17.29
C VAL A 612 18.47 13.52 -17.13
N ARG A 613 18.84 13.96 -15.92
CA ARG A 613 20.23 14.23 -15.55
C ARG A 613 20.93 12.90 -15.27
N VAL A 614 22.05 12.68 -15.93
CA VAL A 614 22.84 11.46 -15.79
C VAL A 614 24.29 11.79 -15.50
N GLN A 615 25.00 10.89 -14.83
CA GLN A 615 26.44 11.01 -14.61
C GLN A 615 27.09 9.65 -14.89
N VAL A 616 28.07 9.63 -15.79
CA VAL A 616 28.86 8.44 -16.10
C VAL A 616 30.11 8.42 -15.22
N GLY A 617 30.43 7.27 -14.63
CA GLY A 617 31.57 7.10 -13.73
C GLY A 617 31.91 5.63 -13.51
N VAL A 618 32.87 5.37 -12.62
CA VAL A 618 33.19 4.00 -12.18
C VAL A 618 32.41 3.66 -10.92
N MET A 619 32.25 2.36 -10.66
CA MET A 619 31.44 1.90 -9.52
C MET A 619 31.96 2.41 -8.17
N ALA A 620 33.29 2.43 -8.00
CA ALA A 620 33.94 2.90 -6.79
C ALA A 620 33.57 4.36 -6.44
N ASP A 621 33.36 5.22 -7.44
CA ASP A 621 32.99 6.63 -7.24
C ASP A 621 31.57 6.80 -6.66
N TYR A 622 30.72 5.79 -6.82
CA TYR A 622 29.28 5.89 -6.51
C TYR A 622 28.86 5.21 -5.23
N LEU A 623 29.72 4.41 -4.59
CA LEU A 623 29.40 3.66 -3.36
C LEU A 623 28.77 4.54 -2.27
N ASP A 624 29.35 5.72 -2.00
CA ASP A 624 28.88 6.61 -0.93
C ASP A 624 27.60 7.37 -1.26
N THR A 625 27.20 7.41 -2.53
CA THR A 625 26.06 8.21 -3.02
C THR A 625 24.93 7.37 -3.61
N ALA A 626 25.18 6.10 -3.88
CA ALA A 626 24.21 5.14 -4.39
C ALA A 626 23.15 4.78 -3.32
N SER A 627 22.00 4.33 -3.78
CA SER A 627 21.02 3.69 -2.89
C SER A 627 21.47 2.26 -2.58
N VAL A 628 21.76 2.00 -1.31
CA VAL A 628 22.24 0.69 -0.83
C VAL A 628 21.18 0.05 0.05
N LYS A 629 20.80 -1.19 -0.28
CA LYS A 629 19.87 -2.00 0.51
C LYS A 629 20.57 -3.15 1.19
N GLN A 630 20.27 -3.35 2.47
CA GLN A 630 20.86 -4.43 3.27
C GLN A 630 19.98 -5.68 3.19
N LEU A 631 20.54 -6.82 2.77
CA LEU A 631 19.82 -8.10 2.64
C LEU A 631 20.26 -9.09 3.73
N HIS A 632 20.11 -8.71 5.00
CA HIS A 632 20.53 -9.52 6.15
C HIS A 632 19.76 -10.84 6.32
N PHE A 633 18.60 -10.99 5.67
CA PHE A 633 17.79 -12.20 5.73
C PHE A 633 18.36 -13.37 4.89
N ILE A 634 19.41 -13.15 4.10
CA ILE A 634 20.01 -14.20 3.26
C ILE A 634 20.98 -15.04 4.11
N ASP A 635 20.79 -16.37 4.07
CA ASP A 635 21.70 -17.32 4.71
C ASP A 635 23.14 -17.20 4.16
N PRO A 636 24.19 -17.15 5.02
CA PRO A 636 25.59 -17.07 4.60
C PRO A 636 26.03 -18.14 3.59
N VAL A 637 25.56 -19.38 3.74
CA VAL A 637 25.91 -20.50 2.84
C VAL A 637 25.33 -20.27 1.45
N LYS A 638 24.07 -19.81 1.38
CA LYS A 638 23.43 -19.48 0.10
C LYS A 638 24.04 -18.24 -0.53
N ALA A 639 24.38 -17.23 0.28
CA ALA A 639 25.10 -16.06 -0.19
C ALA A 639 26.44 -16.47 -0.81
N ALA A 640 27.25 -17.28 -0.13
CA ALA A 640 28.51 -17.79 -0.65
C ALA A 640 28.32 -18.53 -1.99
N SER A 641 27.33 -19.44 -2.07
CA SER A 641 27.04 -20.18 -3.32
C SER A 641 26.68 -19.27 -4.51
N LEU A 642 26.05 -18.12 -4.24
CA LEU A 642 25.65 -17.15 -5.24
C LEU A 642 26.81 -16.20 -5.61
N LEU A 643 27.66 -15.89 -4.64
CA LEU A 643 28.92 -15.18 -4.81
C LEU A 643 30.01 -16.03 -5.48
N ASP A 644 29.85 -17.35 -5.55
CA ASP A 644 30.75 -18.28 -6.26
C ASP A 644 30.34 -18.55 -7.72
N ILE A 645 29.21 -18.02 -8.19
CA ILE A 645 28.76 -18.25 -9.57
C ILE A 645 29.78 -17.66 -10.57
N PRO A 646 30.24 -18.46 -11.56
CA PRO A 646 31.21 -18.01 -12.57
C PRO A 646 30.70 -16.76 -13.30
N GLN A 647 31.64 -15.90 -13.67
CA GLN A 647 31.41 -14.58 -14.25
C GLN A 647 30.34 -14.56 -15.35
N ILE A 648 29.72 -13.39 -15.54
CA ILE A 648 29.05 -13.03 -16.80
C ILE A 648 30.03 -13.35 -17.92
N ASP A 649 29.80 -14.45 -18.63
CA ASP A 649 30.58 -14.79 -19.82
C ASP A 649 30.15 -13.80 -20.89
N THR A 650 30.84 -12.66 -20.96
CA THR A 650 30.60 -11.65 -22.00
C THR A 650 30.85 -12.24 -23.40
N LYS A 651 31.40 -13.46 -23.51
CA LYS A 651 31.58 -14.24 -24.74
C LYS A 651 30.40 -15.12 -25.15
N ILE A 652 29.14 -14.75 -24.88
CA ILE A 652 28.00 -15.40 -25.55
C ILE A 652 27.99 -14.97 -27.03
N THR A 653 28.86 -15.61 -27.81
CA THR A 653 28.90 -15.53 -29.26
C THR A 653 27.69 -16.27 -29.83
N ARG A 654 27.10 -15.71 -30.91
CA ARG A 654 26.01 -16.32 -31.73
C ARG A 654 26.20 -17.81 -32.02
N SER A 655 27.45 -18.29 -32.07
CA SER A 655 27.83 -19.69 -32.33
C SER A 655 27.37 -20.67 -31.23
N SER A 656 27.45 -20.29 -29.96
CA SER A 656 27.10 -21.17 -28.83
C SER A 656 25.59 -21.50 -28.76
N MET A 657 24.74 -20.65 -29.36
CA MET A 657 23.28 -20.81 -29.34
C MET A 657 22.74 -21.75 -30.42
N LEU A 658 23.35 -21.80 -31.61
CA LEU A 658 22.96 -22.77 -32.65
C LEU A 658 23.19 -24.22 -32.21
N GLY A 659 24.18 -24.47 -31.35
CA GLY A 659 24.46 -25.79 -30.79
C GLY A 659 23.42 -26.28 -29.76
N ARG A 660 22.74 -25.36 -29.04
CA ARG A 660 21.70 -25.73 -28.05
C ARG A 660 20.32 -25.95 -28.67
N VAL A 661 20.03 -25.33 -29.82
CA VAL A 661 18.76 -25.53 -30.56
C VAL A 661 18.70 -26.92 -31.22
N GLY A 662 19.85 -27.51 -31.57
CA GLY A 662 19.91 -28.83 -32.23
C GLY A 662 19.57 -30.06 -31.36
N ARG A 663 19.25 -29.90 -30.06
CA ARG A 663 19.04 -31.05 -29.14
C ARG A 663 17.68 -31.11 -28.44
N ARG A 664 16.70 -30.29 -28.81
CA ARG A 664 15.31 -30.48 -28.36
C ARG A 664 14.45 -31.01 -29.50
N SER A 665 14.15 -32.29 -29.43
CA SER A 665 13.17 -32.98 -30.26
C SER A 665 11.84 -32.23 -30.23
N PHE A 666 11.46 -31.68 -31.39
CA PHE A 666 10.14 -31.08 -31.62
C PHE A 666 9.07 -32.17 -31.50
N VAL A 667 8.27 -32.10 -30.43
CA VAL A 667 6.96 -32.77 -30.40
C VAL A 667 6.04 -31.95 -31.30
N LYS A 668 5.61 -32.54 -32.42
CA LYS A 668 4.61 -31.96 -33.32
C LYS A 668 3.27 -31.87 -32.57
N VAL A 669 2.77 -30.67 -32.37
CA VAL A 669 1.36 -30.42 -32.01
C VAL A 669 0.64 -29.94 -33.28
N PRO A 670 -0.53 -30.51 -33.66
CA PRO A 670 -1.23 -30.13 -34.87
C PRO A 670 -1.84 -28.74 -34.75
N VAL A 671 -1.70 -27.96 -35.81
CA VAL A 671 -2.34 -26.65 -36.00
C VAL A 671 -3.79 -26.88 -36.43
N SER A 672 -4.75 -26.50 -35.59
CA SER A 672 -6.10 -26.18 -36.05
C SER A 672 -6.80 -25.20 -35.12
N VAL A 673 -7.34 -24.16 -35.75
CA VAL A 673 -8.28 -23.13 -35.27
C VAL A 673 -7.65 -21.91 -34.61
N VAL A 674 -7.15 -21.03 -35.48
CA VAL A 674 -7.22 -19.57 -35.31
C VAL A 674 -8.68 -19.16 -35.54
N ASN A 675 -9.31 -18.55 -34.54
CA ASN A 675 -10.19 -17.38 -34.70
C ASN A 675 -10.68 -16.88 -33.34
N ILE A 676 -10.69 -15.53 -33.22
CA ILE A 676 -11.27 -14.68 -32.17
C ILE A 676 -10.40 -14.51 -30.89
N TRP A 677 -9.42 -13.60 -30.93
CA TRP A 677 -9.44 -12.23 -30.35
C TRP A 677 -8.14 -11.51 -30.70
#